data_AF-A0A933BCR3-F1
#
_entry.id   AF-A0A933BCR3-F1
#
_cell.length_a   1.000
_cell.length_b   1.000
_cell.length_c   1.000
_cell.angle_alpha   90.00
_cell.angle_beta   90.00
_cell.angle_gamma   90.00
#
_symmetry.space_group_name_H-M   'P 1'
#
loop_
_entity.id
_entity.type
_entity.pdbx_description
1 polymer ?
#
loop_
_entity_poly.entity_id
_entity_poly.type
_entity_poly.pdbx_seq_one_letter_code
_entity_poly.pdbx_strand_id
1 'polypeptide(L)'
;MRHQIVAVGLPALAAMLFLAAPRSEAVTVAPSVRASAKTAAEQELLSRAIERYETSRAWGVDRVYPKFTLNLAKYPRGGVAHRNLLVVLCDFDADAFGGAVHHDSKSTPGYFHNLFFSDDPNDGVISLREYYKMNSHGRLIISGRVTSEWLVMPRSYAYYTNNNSGLDFSAYPRSAQGLAEDAMIAAYGSFGNNLSYFDNDGPDGIPSSGDDDGYVDAVCVIHPGQGAEVAPIPAEPFTLWSHEAGINVYEDCPMPSSPNCLPGMFLGGVRGFLYFMVGEFNWAPGDDANGTYIHEFGHTLGLPDLYEFSLCNASVGAGLGVFSLMSLGNYLPLSPTSEQGRRPGNLDAWCRQFLGFEQPAVVPGSGSYSLPPLTRGGSAVKVWKDGRPGTEYFLVENRIHEGSDEYIPGEGLLVYHVDDTLIDNCRDCDNASCLDPPAPHYRVALVQADGLNELLSPSGDLGDGADPFPGILAKRSWTDVTTPNSRDYAGADTGIRMTNIVGAYDGADTASFDLSVSVTPRLLVKSVLVQDGGGNGSPDNGETDSLDVTLENAGAASGALSLTLSTADPGITVDVAAASAPAAGAGATVSAATPFVFTVGTYATLPHAVTFTLGWNDGTSSGSEDFTLTVGMGSSLAADFESGVGSWTSAPVAPTSIDEWHLSTTRAHGGLSSMKVGSILDPAGSGSNGAKSYARLQDAALVSPMFDLEPGSQLAFYSWIDAQTNGGTGCWDGGRVEISLRGGPWIPLAVDDGYGYQIEFNSAASLRDSDVFSGSPQRWRRVVADLTGYSGPAQIRFRFSSDDDRFAPVFSGGSLARTYEGWYVDDVLVGPRVDPGPTPRPLSLRAGPNPFRVNRGFAATITFRFSAPDGLPHTELSPRVRLYDL
;
A
#
# COMPACT_ATOMS: atom_id res chain seq x y z
N MET A 1 31.35 67.80 -34.93
CA MET A 1 32.55 67.23 -34.29
C MET A 1 32.16 65.92 -33.58
N ARG A 2 33.06 65.25 -32.84
CA ARG A 2 32.98 63.82 -32.48
C ARG A 2 31.97 63.41 -31.37
N HIS A 3 31.36 62.22 -31.53
CA HIS A 3 30.89 61.17 -30.57
C HIS A 3 30.04 61.57 -29.31
N GLN A 4 28.77 61.12 -29.16
CA GLN A 4 28.19 59.83 -28.66
C GLN A 4 28.16 59.69 -27.11
N ILE A 5 27.06 59.44 -26.34
CA ILE A 5 25.76 58.66 -26.39
C ILE A 5 25.86 57.41 -25.46
N VAL A 6 25.11 57.19 -24.34
CA VAL A 6 23.64 57.20 -23.94
C VAL A 6 22.97 55.82 -24.19
N ALA A 7 22.12 55.18 -23.34
CA ALA A 7 21.12 55.55 -22.28
C ALA A 7 21.28 54.73 -20.95
N VAL A 8 20.52 54.80 -19.80
CA VAL A 8 19.15 55.21 -19.33
C VAL A 8 18.07 54.08 -19.39
N GLY A 9 17.19 53.79 -18.38
CA GLY A 9 16.87 54.49 -17.11
C GLY A 9 15.76 53.90 -16.17
N LEU A 10 14.90 54.78 -15.59
CA LEU A 10 13.90 54.63 -14.48
C LEU A 10 12.45 55.09 -14.93
N PRO A 11 11.35 55.41 -14.13
CA PRO A 11 11.18 55.67 -12.67
C PRO A 11 9.82 55.31 -11.92
N ALA A 12 9.86 55.32 -10.56
CA ALA A 12 8.93 55.93 -9.54
C ALA A 12 7.37 55.79 -9.43
N LEU A 13 6.91 55.36 -8.23
CA LEU A 13 6.14 56.06 -7.15
C LEU A 13 4.82 56.87 -7.37
N ALA A 14 3.81 56.68 -6.48
CA ALA A 14 2.73 57.63 -6.11
C ALA A 14 2.08 57.27 -4.72
N ALA A 15 1.39 58.21 -4.03
CA ALA A 15 0.74 57.98 -2.71
C ALA A 15 -0.35 59.01 -2.30
N MET A 16 -1.25 58.66 -1.36
CA MET A 16 -2.12 59.47 -0.43
C MET A 16 -3.52 58.81 -0.21
N LEU A 17 -4.35 59.04 0.84
CA LEU A 17 -4.22 59.37 2.28
C LEU A 17 -5.66 59.52 2.88
N PHE A 18 -6.04 58.90 4.03
CA PHE A 18 -6.98 59.44 5.06
C PHE A 18 -7.20 58.49 6.27
N LEU A 19 -7.91 58.92 7.32
CA LEU A 19 -7.94 58.36 8.69
C LEU A 19 -9.26 57.69 9.10
N ALA A 20 -9.19 56.61 9.91
CA ALA A 20 -10.09 56.32 11.04
C ALA A 20 -9.54 55.19 11.95
N ALA A 21 -9.88 55.21 13.24
CA ALA A 21 -9.77 54.09 14.19
C ALA A 21 -10.82 54.29 15.30
N PRO A 22 -11.51 53.22 15.78
CA PRO A 22 -10.97 52.50 16.95
C PRO A 22 -11.29 50.99 17.02
N ARG A 23 -10.65 50.31 17.99
CA ARG A 23 -10.96 48.99 18.62
C ARG A 23 -12.19 48.20 18.13
N SER A 24 -11.95 46.99 17.63
CA SER A 24 -12.23 45.71 18.34
C SER A 24 -11.74 44.50 17.54
N GLU A 25 -11.43 43.39 18.23
CA GLU A 25 -11.27 42.00 17.72
C GLU A 25 -10.43 41.77 16.43
N ALA A 26 -9.25 41.17 16.61
CA ALA A 26 -8.40 40.72 15.51
C ALA A 26 -8.85 39.34 14.99
N VAL A 27 -9.83 39.32 14.08
CA VAL A 27 -10.24 38.10 13.34
C VAL A 27 -9.75 38.19 11.89
N THR A 28 -8.61 37.56 11.61
CA THR A 28 -8.11 37.21 10.27
C THR A 28 -6.98 36.18 10.40
N VAL A 29 -6.87 35.10 9.60
CA VAL A 29 -7.84 34.30 8.81
C VAL A 29 -7.04 33.07 8.32
N ALA A 30 -7.67 31.89 8.23
CA ALA A 30 -7.18 30.66 7.56
C ALA A 30 -5.75 30.13 7.91
N PRO A 31 -5.63 29.03 8.69
CA PRO A 31 -4.38 28.29 8.87
C PRO A 31 -3.82 27.58 7.61
N SER A 32 -4.51 27.62 6.47
CA SER A 32 -4.26 26.81 5.26
C SER A 32 -3.00 27.20 4.46
N VAL A 33 -1.97 27.75 5.12
CA VAL A 33 -0.63 28.03 4.55
C VAL A 33 0.47 27.76 5.60
N ARG A 34 0.38 26.63 6.32
CA ARG A 34 1.52 25.98 6.98
C ARG A 34 1.87 24.73 6.19
N ALA A 35 2.64 24.91 5.11
CA ALA A 35 2.96 23.83 4.18
C ALA A 35 3.92 22.78 4.79
N SER A 36 3.68 21.51 4.48
CA SER A 36 4.47 20.31 4.83
C SER A 36 5.81 20.23 4.09
N ALA A 37 6.51 21.36 3.94
CA ALA A 37 7.78 21.47 3.25
C ALA A 37 8.95 20.92 4.10
N LYS A 38 9.02 19.58 4.23
CA LYS A 38 10.18 18.87 4.77
C LYS A 38 11.45 19.37 4.07
N THR A 39 12.52 19.60 4.82
CA THR A 39 13.85 19.77 4.24
C THR A 39 14.39 18.42 3.75
N ALA A 40 15.31 18.46 2.78
CA ALA A 40 15.97 17.25 2.29
C ALA A 40 16.74 16.51 3.40
N ALA A 41 17.23 17.23 4.43
CA ALA A 41 17.95 16.64 5.56
C ALA A 41 17.01 15.83 6.48
N GLU A 42 15.79 16.30 6.74
CA GLU A 42 14.79 15.58 7.55
C GLU A 42 14.29 14.31 6.82
N GLN A 43 14.17 14.35 5.49
CA GLN A 43 13.86 13.16 4.69
C GLN A 43 15.04 12.16 4.66
N GLU A 44 16.27 12.65 4.50
CA GLU A 44 17.47 11.79 4.48
C GLU A 44 17.70 11.13 5.85
N LEU A 45 17.59 11.88 6.96
CA LEU A 45 17.64 11.36 8.33
C LEU A 45 16.63 10.23 8.55
N LEU A 46 15.36 10.44 8.21
CA LEU A 46 14.33 9.41 8.41
C LEU A 46 14.59 8.15 7.56
N SER A 47 15.03 8.31 6.31
CA SER A 47 15.41 7.17 5.46
C SER A 47 16.58 6.37 6.03
N ARG A 48 17.48 7.00 6.81
CA ARG A 48 18.59 6.34 7.51
C ARG A 48 18.20 5.73 8.84
N ALA A 49 17.25 6.33 9.58
CA ALA A 49 16.63 5.70 10.74
C ALA A 49 15.98 4.37 10.32
N ILE A 50 15.21 4.39 9.23
CA ILE A 50 14.66 3.18 8.59
C ILE A 50 15.76 2.16 8.26
N GLU A 51 16.81 2.53 7.51
CA GLU A 51 17.95 1.66 7.15
C GLU A 51 18.69 1.09 8.38
N ARG A 52 18.61 1.76 9.53
CA ARG A 52 19.20 1.36 10.82
C ARG A 52 18.33 0.36 11.59
N TYR A 53 17.01 0.58 11.64
CA TYR A 53 16.09 -0.32 12.36
C TYR A 53 16.12 -1.74 11.79
N GLU A 54 16.19 -1.91 10.46
CA GLU A 54 16.36 -3.22 9.79
C GLU A 54 17.51 -4.05 10.39
N THR A 55 18.64 -3.39 10.67
CA THR A 55 19.83 -4.08 11.18
C THR A 55 19.77 -4.30 12.69
N SER A 56 19.10 -3.40 13.43
CA SER A 56 18.99 -3.47 14.90
C SER A 56 18.12 -4.65 15.38
N ARG A 57 16.94 -4.88 14.76
CA ARG A 57 16.02 -5.98 15.11
C ARG A 57 16.71 -7.35 14.98
N ALA A 58 17.57 -7.51 13.97
CA ALA A 58 18.38 -8.71 13.75
C ALA A 58 19.47 -8.95 14.83
N TRP A 59 19.88 -7.91 15.56
CA TRP A 59 20.78 -7.99 16.70
C TRP A 59 20.04 -8.16 18.05
N GLY A 60 18.72 -7.99 18.08
CA GLY A 60 17.86 -8.23 19.24
C GLY A 60 17.36 -6.97 19.95
N VAL A 61 17.40 -5.84 19.25
CA VAL A 61 16.86 -4.53 19.68
C VAL A 61 15.32 -4.48 19.53
N ASP A 62 14.66 -3.70 20.38
CA ASP A 62 13.21 -3.40 20.46
C ASP A 62 12.30 -4.64 20.50
N ARG A 63 12.88 -5.77 20.89
CA ARG A 63 12.28 -7.10 20.79
C ARG A 63 11.27 -7.30 21.91
N VAL A 64 10.00 -7.52 21.57
CA VAL A 64 8.97 -7.90 22.56
C VAL A 64 9.42 -9.11 23.40
N TYR A 65 9.59 -8.89 24.72
CA TYR A 65 9.93 -9.91 25.71
C TYR A 65 8.69 -10.30 26.56
N PRO A 66 7.98 -11.41 26.27
CA PRO A 66 6.69 -11.75 26.90
C PRO A 66 6.70 -11.97 28.42
N LYS A 67 7.88 -11.96 29.06
CA LYS A 67 8.03 -12.00 30.52
C LYS A 67 7.74 -10.64 31.17
N PHE A 68 8.15 -9.54 30.54
CA PHE A 68 8.01 -8.18 31.07
C PHE A 68 6.71 -7.48 30.65
N THR A 69 6.06 -7.98 29.58
CA THR A 69 4.80 -7.46 29.03
C THR A 69 3.74 -7.19 30.09
N LEU A 70 3.16 -5.99 30.06
CA LEU A 70 2.27 -5.50 31.11
C LEU A 70 0.90 -6.21 31.10
N ASN A 71 0.78 -7.26 31.91
CA ASN A 71 -0.48 -7.95 32.13
C ASN A 71 -1.30 -7.31 33.27
N LEU A 72 -2.17 -6.34 32.96
CA LEU A 72 -3.00 -5.68 33.98
C LEU A 72 -3.95 -6.63 34.73
N ALA A 73 -4.23 -7.84 34.24
CA ALA A 73 -5.08 -8.82 34.92
C ALA A 73 -4.42 -9.47 36.15
N LYS A 74 -3.10 -9.32 36.39
CA LYS A 74 -2.46 -9.87 37.61
C LYS A 74 -2.62 -9.01 38.87
N TYR A 75 -3.00 -7.73 38.75
CA TYR A 75 -3.00 -6.80 39.89
C TYR A 75 -4.37 -6.69 40.60
N PRO A 76 -4.44 -6.92 41.93
CA PRO A 76 -5.69 -7.04 42.69
C PRO A 76 -6.41 -5.71 42.93
N ARG A 77 -5.75 -4.56 42.72
CA ARG A 77 -6.33 -3.22 42.89
C ARG A 77 -7.18 -2.78 41.69
N GLY A 78 -7.98 -3.68 41.15
CA GLY A 78 -8.79 -3.44 39.93
C GLY A 78 -7.96 -3.30 38.66
N GLY A 79 -6.81 -3.98 38.57
CA GLY A 79 -5.92 -3.88 37.41
C GLY A 79 -5.21 -2.53 37.29
N VAL A 80 -4.74 -1.99 38.42
CA VAL A 80 -3.76 -0.89 38.49
C VAL A 80 -2.38 -1.49 38.78
N ALA A 81 -1.43 -1.25 37.87
CA ALA A 81 -0.03 -1.67 38.00
C ALA A 81 0.87 -0.56 38.54
N HIS A 82 1.95 -0.96 39.19
CA HIS A 82 3.06 -0.10 39.58
C HIS A 82 4.35 -0.56 38.86
N ARG A 83 5.23 0.39 38.54
CA ARG A 83 6.57 0.17 37.94
C ARG A 83 7.55 1.16 38.58
N ASN A 84 8.65 0.72 39.18
CA ASN A 84 9.75 1.59 39.62
C ASN A 84 10.90 1.55 38.61
N LEU A 85 11.05 2.64 37.87
CA LEU A 85 12.09 2.83 36.87
C LEU A 85 13.42 3.25 37.51
N LEU A 86 14.49 2.55 37.15
CA LEU A 86 15.87 2.98 37.44
C LEU A 86 16.35 3.88 36.31
N VAL A 87 16.72 5.14 36.60
CA VAL A 87 17.32 6.05 35.61
C VAL A 87 18.78 6.29 35.97
N VAL A 88 19.69 5.85 35.09
CA VAL A 88 21.14 5.96 35.26
C VAL A 88 21.67 7.06 34.34
N LEU A 89 22.40 8.01 34.91
CA LEU A 89 23.08 9.07 34.15
C LEU A 89 24.56 8.68 33.98
N CYS A 90 25.02 8.54 32.74
CA CYS A 90 26.36 8.02 32.40
C CYS A 90 27.30 9.11 31.87
N ASP A 91 28.52 9.20 32.38
CA ASP A 91 29.56 10.13 31.94
C ASP A 91 30.81 9.37 31.46
N PHE A 92 31.66 9.96 30.63
CA PHE A 92 32.72 9.24 29.91
C PHE A 92 34.06 9.96 29.95
N ASP A 93 35.02 9.39 30.67
CA ASP A 93 36.42 9.82 30.66
C ASP A 93 37.14 9.39 29.35
N ALA A 94 38.28 10.04 29.05
CA ALA A 94 39.09 9.72 27.87
C ALA A 94 39.91 8.42 28.06
N ASP A 95 39.96 7.57 27.03
CA ASP A 95 40.79 6.36 27.02
C ASP A 95 41.50 6.13 25.66
N ALA A 96 41.88 4.88 25.37
CA ALA A 96 42.57 4.52 24.13
C ALA A 96 41.65 4.47 22.88
N PHE A 97 40.33 4.53 23.05
CA PHE A 97 39.34 4.46 21.98
C PHE A 97 38.76 5.84 21.62
N GLY A 98 38.73 6.78 22.56
CA GLY A 98 38.15 8.11 22.34
C GLY A 98 38.50 9.13 23.41
N GLY A 99 38.18 10.39 23.11
CA GLY A 99 38.23 11.48 24.09
C GLY A 99 37.09 11.40 25.10
N ALA A 100 37.16 12.25 26.12
CA ALA A 100 36.10 12.38 27.11
C ALA A 100 34.85 13.03 26.50
N VAL A 101 33.67 12.61 26.98
CA VAL A 101 32.35 13.09 26.56
C VAL A 101 31.52 13.27 27.82
N HIS A 102 31.22 14.52 28.16
CA HIS A 102 30.58 14.92 29.43
C HIS A 102 29.22 15.56 29.18
N HIS A 103 28.33 15.47 30.16
CA HIS A 103 27.01 16.12 30.19
C HIS A 103 27.07 17.66 30.24
N ASP A 104 26.00 18.35 29.84
CA ASP A 104 25.85 19.78 30.10
C ASP A 104 25.40 20.05 31.54
N SER A 105 25.94 21.13 32.10
CA SER A 105 25.54 21.76 33.36
C SER A 105 24.03 21.91 33.64
N LYS A 106 23.19 22.01 32.60
CA LYS A 106 21.72 22.07 32.73
C LYS A 106 21.09 20.73 33.08
N SER A 107 21.66 19.63 32.58
CA SER A 107 21.08 18.29 32.56
C SER A 107 21.28 17.59 33.90
N THR A 108 20.79 18.23 34.96
CA THR A 108 20.99 17.78 36.34
C THR A 108 20.10 16.56 36.68
N PRO A 109 20.46 15.76 37.70
CA PRO A 109 19.58 14.72 38.23
C PRO A 109 18.16 15.21 38.61
N GLY A 110 18.02 16.47 39.02
CA GLY A 110 16.72 17.08 39.31
C GLY A 110 15.90 17.41 38.06
N TYR A 111 16.55 17.74 36.94
CA TYR A 111 15.90 17.95 35.64
C TYR A 111 15.32 16.63 35.12
N PHE A 112 16.10 15.55 35.10
CA PHE A 112 15.58 14.23 34.74
C PHE A 112 14.52 13.71 35.73
N HIS A 113 14.63 14.05 37.03
CA HIS A 113 13.59 13.68 37.98
C HIS A 113 12.23 14.29 37.61
N ASN A 114 12.19 15.54 37.13
CA ASN A 114 10.96 16.15 36.64
C ASN A 114 10.48 15.47 35.34
N LEU A 115 11.38 15.32 34.36
CA LEU A 115 11.10 14.72 33.04
C LEU A 115 10.47 13.32 33.14
N PHE A 116 10.94 12.49 34.08
CA PHE A 116 10.39 11.15 34.30
C PHE A 116 9.23 11.12 35.30
N PHE A 117 9.28 11.91 36.39
CA PHE A 117 8.51 11.66 37.60
C PHE A 117 7.74 12.88 38.15
N SER A 118 7.60 13.98 37.40
CA SER A 118 6.70 15.07 37.81
C SER A 118 5.22 14.66 37.78
N ASP A 119 4.43 15.32 38.61
CA ASP A 119 2.95 15.33 38.64
C ASP A 119 2.43 16.78 38.71
N ASP A 120 3.27 17.80 38.45
CA ASP A 120 2.87 19.22 38.50
C ASP A 120 2.55 19.76 37.10
N PRO A 121 1.25 19.88 36.72
CA PRO A 121 0.84 20.32 35.38
C PRO A 121 1.12 21.82 35.12
N ASN A 122 1.90 22.49 35.99
CA ASN A 122 2.34 23.87 35.87
C ASN A 122 3.85 23.99 35.58
N ASP A 123 4.62 22.90 35.58
CA ASP A 123 6.06 22.95 35.27
C ASP A 123 6.36 23.07 33.75
N GLY A 124 5.37 22.69 32.92
CA GLY A 124 5.40 22.81 31.46
C GLY A 124 5.80 21.53 30.72
N VAL A 125 6.14 20.45 31.42
CA VAL A 125 6.68 19.21 30.86
C VAL A 125 5.66 18.09 31.02
N ILE A 126 5.24 17.45 29.92
CA ILE A 126 4.49 16.19 30.03
C ILE A 126 5.47 15.11 30.48
N SER A 127 5.45 14.78 31.77
CA SER A 127 6.37 13.79 32.35
C SER A 127 6.06 12.37 31.86
N LEU A 128 7.03 11.46 31.91
CA LEU A 128 6.82 10.06 31.51
C LEU A 128 5.76 9.38 32.39
N ARG A 129 5.74 9.70 33.69
CA ARG A 129 4.63 9.35 34.59
C ARG A 129 3.30 9.92 34.08
N GLU A 130 3.22 11.22 33.80
CA GLU A 130 1.96 11.87 33.44
C GLU A 130 1.40 11.34 32.13
N TYR A 131 2.23 11.17 31.11
CA TYR A 131 1.84 10.60 29.82
C TYR A 131 1.15 9.23 29.96
N TYR A 132 1.80 8.30 30.67
CA TYR A 132 1.25 6.95 30.86
C TYR A 132 0.07 6.92 31.84
N LYS A 133 0.05 7.81 32.84
CA LYS A 133 -1.09 8.00 33.75
C LYS A 133 -2.33 8.52 32.99
N MET A 134 -2.16 9.39 32.00
CA MET A 134 -3.23 9.83 31.09
C MET A 134 -3.68 8.68 30.17
N ASN A 135 -2.75 8.09 29.40
CA ASN A 135 -3.04 7.05 28.41
C ASN A 135 -3.58 5.74 29.01
N SER A 136 -3.29 5.45 30.29
CA SER A 136 -3.84 4.30 31.02
C SER A 136 -5.08 4.61 31.85
N HIS A 137 -5.59 5.84 31.84
CA HIS A 137 -6.62 6.34 32.77
C HIS A 137 -6.30 6.04 34.26
N GLY A 138 -5.02 6.16 34.64
CA GLY A 138 -4.49 5.88 35.98
C GLY A 138 -4.27 4.40 36.31
N ARG A 139 -4.33 3.50 35.32
CA ARG A 139 -4.12 2.05 35.51
C ARG A 139 -2.66 1.60 35.42
N LEU A 140 -1.75 2.48 35.00
CA LEU A 140 -0.32 2.34 35.20
C LEU A 140 0.20 3.55 35.99
N ILE A 141 0.91 3.28 37.09
CA ILE A 141 1.53 4.30 37.94
C ILE A 141 3.03 4.07 37.95
N ILE A 142 3.76 4.98 37.29
CA ILE A 142 5.22 4.92 37.17
C ILE A 142 5.86 5.73 38.29
N SER A 143 6.79 5.10 38.99
CA SER A 143 7.66 5.70 40.00
C SER A 143 9.11 5.34 39.67
N GLY A 144 10.08 5.73 40.49
CA GLY A 144 11.48 5.43 40.18
C GLY A 144 12.46 6.34 40.89
N ARG A 145 13.73 6.27 40.47
CA ARG A 145 14.82 7.11 40.97
C ARG A 145 15.83 7.39 39.86
N VAL A 146 16.33 8.61 39.83
CA VAL A 146 17.53 9.01 39.07
C VAL A 146 18.76 8.82 39.97
N THR A 147 19.92 8.47 39.41
CA THR A 147 21.19 8.52 40.15
C THR A 147 21.45 9.94 40.69
N SER A 148 22.01 10.05 41.89
CA SER A 148 22.21 11.37 42.55
C SER A 148 23.26 12.26 41.88
N GLU A 149 24.02 11.69 40.95
CA GLU A 149 25.06 12.32 40.15
C GLU A 149 25.18 11.57 38.80
N TRP A 150 25.95 12.16 37.88
CA TRP A 150 26.38 11.49 36.66
C TRP A 150 27.54 10.53 36.99
N LEU A 151 27.40 9.25 36.63
CA LEU A 151 28.32 8.19 36.98
C LEU A 151 29.33 7.96 35.85
N VAL A 152 30.62 8.08 36.14
CA VAL A 152 31.69 7.88 35.13
C VAL A 152 31.83 6.40 34.79
N MET A 153 31.66 6.07 33.51
CA MET A 153 31.78 4.74 32.94
C MET A 153 33.27 4.33 32.78
N PRO A 154 33.62 3.03 32.84
CA PRO A 154 35.01 2.56 32.85
C PRO A 154 35.70 2.56 31.47
N ARG A 155 35.03 3.06 30.42
CA ARG A 155 35.54 3.24 29.05
C ARG A 155 35.05 4.57 28.48
N SER A 156 35.71 5.06 27.44
CA SER A 156 35.23 6.24 26.71
C SER A 156 33.96 5.93 25.90
N TYR A 157 33.18 6.97 25.60
CA TYR A 157 31.96 6.88 24.78
C TYR A 157 32.18 6.14 23.44
N ALA A 158 33.33 6.37 22.79
CA ALA A 158 33.73 5.73 21.55
C ALA A 158 34.00 4.21 21.65
N TYR A 159 34.22 3.69 22.86
CA TYR A 159 34.33 2.24 23.08
C TYR A 159 32.99 1.54 22.83
N TYR A 160 31.90 2.13 23.35
CA TYR A 160 30.55 1.58 23.32
C TYR A 160 29.85 1.86 22.00
N THR A 161 29.99 3.07 21.42
CA THR A 161 29.40 3.37 20.09
C THR A 161 30.04 2.54 18.98
N ASN A 162 31.35 2.24 19.11
CA ASN A 162 32.11 1.32 18.26
C ASN A 162 32.02 1.61 16.74
N ASN A 163 31.74 2.86 16.36
CA ASN A 163 31.46 3.32 14.99
C ASN A 163 30.20 2.69 14.34
N ASN A 164 29.28 2.14 15.14
CA ASN A 164 28.01 1.58 14.69
C ASN A 164 26.88 1.87 15.70
N SER A 165 26.90 3.06 16.27
CA SER A 165 25.89 3.60 17.21
C SER A 165 25.58 2.73 18.44
N GLY A 166 26.48 1.82 18.80
CA GLY A 166 26.30 0.83 19.87
C GLY A 166 25.48 -0.41 19.50
N LEU A 167 24.88 -0.45 18.31
CA LEU A 167 23.92 -1.47 17.90
C LEU A 167 24.55 -2.82 17.53
N ASP A 168 25.85 -2.89 17.21
CA ASP A 168 26.53 -4.16 16.92
C ASP A 168 26.74 -4.98 18.21
N PHE A 169 25.71 -5.72 18.61
CA PHE A 169 25.75 -6.59 19.79
C PHE A 169 26.68 -7.79 19.60
N SER A 170 27.12 -8.11 18.37
CA SER A 170 28.12 -9.16 18.13
C SER A 170 29.53 -8.74 18.60
N ALA A 171 29.77 -7.43 18.73
CA ALA A 171 31.01 -6.85 19.27
C ALA A 171 31.03 -6.73 20.80
N TYR A 172 29.99 -7.19 21.52
CA TYR A 172 29.90 -7.14 22.98
C TYR A 172 31.21 -7.57 23.68
N PRO A 173 31.71 -6.82 24.69
CA PRO A 173 31.08 -5.66 25.35
C PRO A 173 31.34 -4.30 24.66
N ARG A 174 31.81 -4.25 23.40
CA ARG A 174 31.96 -3.01 22.61
C ARG A 174 30.67 -2.65 21.89
N SER A 175 29.61 -2.49 22.67
CA SER A 175 28.23 -2.24 22.23
C SER A 175 27.43 -1.53 23.33
N ALA A 176 26.20 -1.10 23.03
CA ALA A 176 25.28 -0.51 24.01
C ALA A 176 24.95 -1.45 25.17
N GLN A 177 24.86 -2.77 24.94
CA GLN A 177 24.70 -3.76 26.01
C GLN A 177 25.82 -3.70 27.05
N GLY A 178 27.07 -3.47 26.62
CA GLY A 178 28.21 -3.32 27.52
C GLY A 178 28.16 -2.02 28.33
N LEU A 179 27.62 -0.93 27.75
CA LEU A 179 27.34 0.29 28.50
C LEU A 179 26.22 0.08 29.51
N ALA A 180 25.14 -0.61 29.13
CA ALA A 180 24.03 -0.89 30.04
C ALA A 180 24.47 -1.74 31.25
N GLU A 181 25.40 -2.68 31.04
CA GLU A 181 26.06 -3.42 32.12
C GLU A 181 26.90 -2.52 33.04
N ASP A 182 27.85 -1.75 32.49
CA ASP A 182 28.67 -0.82 33.28
C ASP A 182 27.82 0.21 34.03
N ALA A 183 26.74 0.69 33.41
CA ALA A 183 25.75 1.61 33.98
C ALA A 183 24.99 0.99 35.16
N MET A 184 24.45 -0.23 35.00
CA MET A 184 23.74 -0.93 36.09
C MET A 184 24.68 -1.29 37.24
N ILE A 185 25.94 -1.67 36.96
CA ILE A 185 26.97 -1.93 37.98
C ILE A 185 27.31 -0.65 38.76
N ALA A 186 27.49 0.48 38.07
CA ALA A 186 27.74 1.77 38.71
C ALA A 186 26.53 2.24 39.55
N ALA A 187 25.31 2.08 39.02
CA ALA A 187 24.08 2.42 39.73
C ALA A 187 23.85 1.55 40.97
N TYR A 188 24.12 0.24 40.89
CA TYR A 188 24.11 -0.67 42.03
C TYR A 188 25.04 -0.18 43.15
N GLY A 189 26.25 0.26 42.81
CA GLY A 189 27.18 0.90 43.75
C GLY A 189 26.61 2.20 44.36
N SER A 190 26.09 3.09 43.52
CA SER A 190 25.50 4.39 43.91
C SER A 190 24.31 4.23 44.86
N PHE A 191 23.42 3.26 44.61
CA PHE A 191 22.29 2.92 45.48
C PHE A 191 22.65 2.05 46.69
N GLY A 192 23.93 1.91 47.01
CA GLY A 192 24.41 1.29 48.25
C GLY A 192 24.52 -0.23 48.21
N ASN A 193 24.71 -0.81 47.02
CA ASN A 193 24.71 -2.25 46.73
C ASN A 193 23.33 -2.91 46.93
N ASN A 194 22.26 -2.24 46.49
CA ASN A 194 20.93 -2.86 46.38
C ASN A 194 20.07 -2.20 45.29
N LEU A 195 19.49 -3.01 44.39
CA LEU A 195 18.49 -2.59 43.40
C LEU A 195 17.09 -3.22 43.61
N SER A 196 16.84 -3.89 44.74
CA SER A 196 15.53 -4.50 45.12
C SER A 196 14.36 -3.51 45.29
N TYR A 197 14.55 -2.24 44.94
CA TYR A 197 13.47 -1.25 44.86
C TYR A 197 12.81 -1.24 43.47
N PHE A 198 13.54 -1.70 42.45
CA PHE A 198 13.16 -1.62 41.03
C PHE A 198 12.68 -2.97 40.46
N ASP A 199 12.65 -4.02 41.28
CA ASP A 199 11.95 -5.30 41.06
C ASP A 199 10.66 -5.20 41.89
N ASN A 200 9.54 -4.87 41.26
CA ASN A 200 8.23 -4.63 41.92
C ASN A 200 7.03 -5.04 41.05
N ASP A 201 7.30 -5.83 40.02
CA ASP A 201 6.37 -6.32 39.02
C ASP A 201 5.21 -7.19 39.58
N GLY A 202 5.31 -7.64 40.82
CA GLY A 202 4.39 -8.54 41.51
C GLY A 202 2.97 -7.99 41.74
N PRO A 203 1.96 -8.88 41.79
CA PRO A 203 0.59 -8.55 42.18
C PRO A 203 0.42 -7.69 43.45
N ASP A 204 1.21 -7.90 44.51
CA ASP A 204 0.99 -7.16 45.77
C ASP A 204 1.45 -5.67 45.72
N GLY A 205 2.37 -5.36 44.81
CA GLY A 205 2.96 -4.03 44.60
C GLY A 205 3.98 -3.60 45.67
N ILE A 206 4.66 -4.55 46.31
CA ILE A 206 5.73 -4.35 47.29
C ILE A 206 7.06 -4.81 46.67
N PRO A 207 8.06 -3.93 46.49
CA PRO A 207 9.32 -4.32 45.81
C PRO A 207 10.08 -5.48 46.49
N SER A 208 10.52 -6.44 45.67
CA SER A 208 11.11 -7.73 46.03
C SER A 208 10.35 -8.49 47.13
N SER A 209 9.03 -8.59 46.94
CA SER A 209 8.08 -9.49 47.58
C SER A 209 8.34 -10.98 47.25
N GLY A 210 7.36 -11.84 47.54
CA GLY A 210 7.36 -13.25 47.16
C GLY A 210 6.69 -13.53 45.81
N ASP A 211 6.17 -12.51 45.13
CA ASP A 211 5.40 -12.61 43.88
C ASP A 211 5.90 -11.69 42.74
N ASP A 212 7.03 -10.99 42.95
CA ASP A 212 7.89 -10.42 41.91
C ASP A 212 8.67 -11.51 41.15
N ASP A 213 9.24 -11.15 39.99
CA ASP A 213 9.91 -12.12 39.10
C ASP A 213 11.45 -12.21 39.27
N GLY A 214 12.06 -11.28 40.02
CA GLY A 214 13.47 -11.26 40.40
C GLY A 214 14.37 -10.45 39.45
N TYR A 215 13.81 -9.61 38.60
CA TYR A 215 14.51 -8.76 37.64
C TYR A 215 14.12 -7.29 37.87
N VAL A 216 15.02 -6.37 37.52
CA VAL A 216 14.68 -4.94 37.51
C VAL A 216 13.63 -4.69 36.41
N ASP A 217 12.46 -4.19 36.79
CA ASP A 217 11.27 -3.95 35.96
C ASP A 217 11.61 -3.21 34.66
N ALA A 218 12.39 -2.12 34.76
CA ALA A 218 12.89 -1.33 33.66
C ALA A 218 14.10 -0.46 34.08
N VAL A 219 15.06 -0.30 33.17
CA VAL A 219 16.24 0.59 33.35
C VAL A 219 16.35 1.55 32.17
N CYS A 220 16.44 2.85 32.45
CA CYS A 220 16.83 3.86 31.49
C CYS A 220 18.32 4.20 31.66
N VAL A 221 19.08 4.18 30.57
CA VAL A 221 20.50 4.56 30.51
C VAL A 221 20.62 5.83 29.67
N ILE A 222 20.93 6.96 30.32
CA ILE A 222 21.05 8.26 29.67
C ILE A 222 22.53 8.58 29.43
N HIS A 223 22.88 8.82 28.18
CA HIS A 223 24.23 9.24 27.78
C HIS A 223 24.28 10.73 27.39
N PRO A 224 25.45 11.39 27.43
CA PRO A 224 25.57 12.80 27.07
C PRO A 224 25.33 13.03 25.57
N GLY A 225 24.87 14.23 25.24
CA GLY A 225 24.59 14.65 23.86
C GLY A 225 23.31 14.03 23.27
N GLN A 226 23.11 14.28 21.98
CA GLN A 226 21.99 13.74 21.21
C GLN A 226 22.11 12.23 20.99
N GLY A 227 20.97 11.53 20.95
CA GLY A 227 20.87 10.20 20.38
C GLY A 227 21.06 10.23 18.86
N ALA A 228 21.54 9.13 18.28
CA ALA A 228 21.95 9.04 16.87
C ALA A 228 20.79 9.30 15.87
N GLU A 229 19.56 8.99 16.27
CA GLU A 229 18.32 9.18 15.53
C GLU A 229 17.95 10.66 15.31
N VAL A 230 18.45 11.57 16.16
CA VAL A 230 18.29 13.04 16.04
C VAL A 230 19.61 13.79 15.86
N ALA A 231 20.75 13.08 15.91
CA ALA A 231 22.07 13.63 15.63
C ALA A 231 22.27 13.92 14.13
N PRO A 232 23.14 14.87 13.74
CA PRO A 232 23.49 15.08 12.34
C PRO A 232 24.14 13.83 11.73
N ILE A 233 23.70 13.42 10.53
CA ILE A 233 24.14 12.19 9.81
C ILE A 233 25.66 11.91 9.88
N PRO A 234 26.60 12.89 9.74
CA PRO A 234 28.04 12.60 9.84
C PRO A 234 28.53 12.18 11.24
N ALA A 235 27.73 12.39 12.29
CA ALA A 235 28.00 12.01 13.67
C ALA A 235 27.30 10.70 14.08
N GLU A 236 26.20 10.34 13.42
CA GLU A 236 25.31 9.21 13.72
C GLU A 236 26.02 7.88 14.07
N PRO A 237 27.05 7.40 13.34
CA PRO A 237 27.79 6.18 13.70
C PRO A 237 28.59 6.26 15.00
N PHE A 238 28.89 7.48 15.46
CA PHE A 238 29.74 7.80 16.62
C PHE A 238 28.95 8.28 17.84
N THR A 239 27.62 8.42 17.73
CA THR A 239 26.65 8.66 18.81
C THR A 239 25.87 7.36 19.10
N LEU A 240 25.45 7.13 20.34
CA LEU A 240 24.60 5.98 20.66
C LEU A 240 23.18 6.20 20.10
N TRP A 241 22.54 5.13 19.64
CA TRP A 241 21.15 5.14 19.17
C TRP A 241 20.19 4.98 20.35
N SER A 242 19.05 5.68 20.36
CA SER A 242 18.00 5.45 21.36
C SER A 242 17.20 4.17 21.03
N HIS A 243 17.14 3.22 21.97
CA HIS A 243 16.55 1.88 21.74
C HIS A 243 16.29 1.09 23.05
N GLU A 244 15.46 0.05 22.99
CA GLU A 244 15.33 -1.01 24.00
C GLU A 244 16.18 -2.25 23.64
N ALA A 245 16.78 -2.90 24.63
CA ALA A 245 17.33 -4.25 24.47
C ALA A 245 17.48 -5.03 25.79
N GLY A 246 17.46 -6.36 25.64
CA GLY A 246 17.96 -7.28 26.66
C GLY A 246 19.47 -7.51 26.60
N ILE A 247 20.13 -7.56 27.77
CA ILE A 247 21.57 -7.85 27.91
C ILE A 247 21.85 -9.36 27.83
N ASN A 248 22.75 -9.77 26.93
CA ASN A 248 22.99 -11.18 26.58
C ASN A 248 24.05 -11.88 27.45
N VAL A 249 24.09 -11.58 28.76
CA VAL A 249 25.06 -12.15 29.73
C VAL A 249 24.45 -13.32 30.51
N TYR A 250 25.03 -14.52 30.38
CA TYR A 250 24.54 -15.72 31.06
C TYR A 250 25.34 -16.02 32.33
N GLU A 251 24.71 -15.83 33.48
CA GLU A 251 25.17 -16.32 34.78
C GLU A 251 24.38 -17.59 35.20
N ASP A 252 24.88 -18.32 36.19
CA ASP A 252 24.15 -19.44 36.79
C ASP A 252 22.82 -18.97 37.42
N CYS A 253 21.72 -19.71 37.19
CA CYS A 253 20.37 -19.36 37.68
C CYS A 253 19.89 -20.24 38.86
N PRO A 254 20.11 -19.82 40.12
CA PRO A 254 19.38 -20.33 41.29
C PRO A 254 18.04 -19.59 41.50
N MET A 255 17.25 -20.06 42.48
CA MET A 255 15.94 -19.50 42.88
C MET A 255 15.97 -17.99 43.22
N PRO A 256 14.87 -17.25 43.02
CA PRO A 256 13.48 -17.74 43.02
C PRO A 256 12.84 -18.21 41.69
N SER A 257 13.51 -18.18 40.52
CA SER A 257 12.86 -18.58 39.25
C SER A 257 13.63 -19.62 38.39
N SER A 258 12.83 -20.45 37.72
CA SER A 258 13.19 -21.52 36.77
C SER A 258 11.88 -21.90 36.02
N PRO A 259 11.88 -22.30 34.73
CA PRO A 259 13.02 -22.66 33.87
C PRO A 259 13.35 -21.64 32.77
N ASN A 260 12.54 -20.58 32.61
CA ASN A 260 12.71 -19.56 31.58
C ASN A 260 13.63 -18.43 32.06
N CYS A 261 14.84 -18.76 32.52
CA CYS A 261 15.82 -17.76 32.95
C CYS A 261 16.30 -16.99 31.72
N LEU A 262 15.89 -15.71 31.59
CA LEU A 262 16.51 -14.79 30.64
C LEU A 262 17.92 -14.43 31.15
N PRO A 263 18.88 -14.12 30.27
CA PRO A 263 20.19 -13.62 30.69
C PRO A 263 20.06 -12.31 31.50
N GLY A 264 21.17 -11.83 32.06
CA GLY A 264 21.22 -10.62 32.88
C GLY A 264 22.09 -10.78 34.12
N MET A 265 22.81 -9.71 34.47
CA MET A 265 23.79 -9.67 35.56
C MET A 265 23.10 -9.66 36.95
N PHE A 266 23.67 -10.32 37.95
CA PHE A 266 23.05 -10.39 39.29
C PHE A 266 23.56 -9.30 40.25
N LEU A 267 22.67 -8.35 40.58
CA LEU A 267 22.97 -7.14 41.35
C LEU A 267 22.34 -7.19 42.75
N GLY A 268 22.90 -8.05 43.60
CA GLY A 268 22.64 -8.09 45.04
C GLY A 268 21.26 -8.62 45.46
N GLY A 269 20.59 -9.38 44.60
CA GLY A 269 19.29 -10.00 44.87
C GLY A 269 18.39 -10.08 43.65
N VAL A 270 18.56 -9.14 42.71
CA VAL A 270 17.78 -8.99 41.47
C VAL A 270 18.70 -9.09 40.24
N ARG A 271 18.13 -9.34 39.05
CA ARG A 271 18.84 -9.33 37.77
C ARG A 271 18.62 -8.06 36.97
N GLY A 272 19.70 -7.46 36.47
CA GLY A 272 19.68 -6.45 35.42
C GLY A 272 19.69 -7.12 34.04
N PHE A 273 18.64 -6.94 33.25
CA PHE A 273 18.52 -7.54 31.91
C PHE A 273 18.00 -6.54 30.88
N LEU A 274 16.79 -6.04 31.11
CA LEU A 274 16.09 -5.14 30.21
C LEU A 274 16.60 -3.71 30.44
N TYR A 275 16.98 -3.03 29.37
CA TYR A 275 17.26 -1.60 29.41
C TYR A 275 16.69 -0.91 28.19
N PHE A 276 16.44 0.37 28.31
CA PHE A 276 16.43 1.27 27.18
C PHE A 276 17.47 2.37 27.34
N MET A 277 17.97 2.86 26.22
CA MET A 277 19.03 3.85 26.12
C MET A 277 18.50 5.09 25.42
N VAL A 278 18.87 6.27 25.89
CA VAL A 278 18.40 7.54 25.31
C VAL A 278 19.48 8.63 25.44
N GLY A 279 19.51 9.58 24.50
CA GLY A 279 20.33 10.78 24.60
C GLY A 279 19.92 11.72 25.74
N GLU A 280 20.77 12.69 26.06
CA GLU A 280 20.60 13.71 27.10
C GLU A 280 19.50 14.73 26.75
N PHE A 281 19.30 14.98 25.46
CA PHE A 281 18.38 15.95 24.87
C PHE A 281 18.16 15.67 23.37
N ASN A 282 17.05 16.13 22.78
CA ASN A 282 16.83 15.98 21.33
C ASN A 282 17.53 17.07 20.52
N TRP A 283 17.42 18.34 20.93
CA TRP A 283 17.91 19.50 20.17
C TRP A 283 18.98 20.31 20.91
N ALA A 284 18.78 20.59 22.20
CA ALA A 284 19.76 21.32 23.00
C ALA A 284 19.67 20.91 24.49
N PRO A 285 20.78 20.92 25.24
CA PRO A 285 20.76 20.44 26.63
C PRO A 285 19.72 21.19 27.48
N GLY A 286 18.98 20.45 28.30
CA GLY A 286 17.84 20.97 29.07
C GLY A 286 16.70 21.50 28.22
N ASP A 287 16.38 20.85 27.09
CA ASP A 287 15.06 20.93 26.46
C ASP A 287 14.05 19.99 27.16
N ASP A 288 12.78 20.07 26.79
CA ASP A 288 11.67 19.33 27.38
C ASP A 288 11.22 18.14 26.49
N ALA A 289 12.13 17.61 25.66
CA ALA A 289 11.86 16.63 24.62
C ALA A 289 11.70 15.19 25.17
N ASN A 290 10.55 14.89 25.79
CA ASN A 290 10.31 13.62 26.47
C ASN A 290 9.88 12.45 25.56
N GLY A 291 9.53 12.73 24.30
CA GLY A 291 8.87 11.78 23.40
C GLY A 291 9.63 10.48 23.15
N THR A 292 10.94 10.54 22.95
CA THR A 292 11.80 9.36 22.76
C THR A 292 11.79 8.48 24.02
N TYR A 293 12.07 9.04 25.20
CA TYR A 293 12.03 8.31 26.48
C TYR A 293 10.67 7.62 26.74
N ILE A 294 9.56 8.25 26.32
CA ILE A 294 8.20 7.73 26.45
C ILE A 294 7.92 6.58 25.46
N HIS A 295 8.46 6.66 24.24
CA HIS A 295 8.44 5.59 23.22
C HIS A 295 9.22 4.36 23.68
N GLU A 296 10.48 4.55 24.06
CA GLU A 296 11.37 3.47 24.53
C GLU A 296 10.78 2.71 25.73
N PHE A 297 10.20 3.43 26.69
CA PHE A 297 9.53 2.81 27.83
C PHE A 297 8.33 1.95 27.40
N GLY A 298 7.68 2.24 26.26
CA GLY A 298 6.62 1.44 25.68
C GLY A 298 7.05 0.01 25.33
N HIS A 299 8.28 -0.18 24.83
CA HIS A 299 8.86 -1.51 24.58
C HIS A 299 9.04 -2.29 25.89
N THR A 300 9.40 -1.63 27.00
CA THR A 300 9.47 -2.28 28.33
C THR A 300 8.12 -2.78 28.84
N LEU A 301 7.00 -2.20 28.37
CA LEU A 301 5.64 -2.70 28.62
C LEU A 301 5.21 -3.81 27.64
N GLY A 302 6.05 -4.12 26.64
CA GLY A 302 5.82 -5.14 25.62
C GLY A 302 5.15 -4.66 24.32
N LEU A 303 5.12 -3.35 24.05
CA LEU A 303 4.65 -2.84 22.75
C LEU A 303 5.70 -3.05 21.65
N PRO A 304 5.33 -3.53 20.45
CA PRO A 304 6.19 -3.49 19.27
C PRO A 304 6.17 -2.11 18.62
N ASP A 305 7.11 -1.89 17.70
CA ASP A 305 7.09 -0.78 16.74
C ASP A 305 5.88 -0.88 15.80
N LEU A 306 5.31 0.28 15.49
CA LEU A 306 4.22 0.49 14.55
C LEU A 306 4.57 1.45 13.40
N TYR A 307 5.81 1.95 13.32
CA TYR A 307 6.42 2.24 12.01
C TYR A 307 6.76 0.92 11.30
N GLU A 308 6.99 0.93 9.99
CA GLU A 308 7.33 -0.29 9.24
C GLU A 308 8.84 -0.55 9.29
N PHE A 309 9.23 -1.82 9.38
CA PHE A 309 10.60 -2.29 9.11
C PHE A 309 10.58 -3.51 8.19
N SER A 310 11.73 -3.82 7.60
CA SER A 310 11.94 -4.95 6.67
C SER A 310 13.08 -5.85 7.18
N LEU A 311 12.94 -7.16 6.99
CA LEU A 311 14.04 -8.13 7.16
C LEU A 311 14.79 -8.43 5.85
N CYS A 312 14.31 -7.91 4.72
CA CYS A 312 14.83 -8.16 3.38
C CYS A 312 15.51 -6.94 2.73
N ASN A 313 15.78 -5.88 3.51
CA ASN A 313 16.33 -4.59 3.05
C ASN A 313 15.47 -3.93 1.96
N ALA A 314 14.15 -4.02 2.09
CA ALA A 314 13.19 -3.34 1.24
C ALA A 314 12.94 -1.91 1.77
N SER A 315 12.79 -0.93 0.88
CA SER A 315 12.34 0.39 1.30
C SER A 315 10.92 0.30 1.89
N VAL A 316 10.73 0.83 3.10
CA VAL A 316 9.50 0.75 3.90
C VAL A 316 8.85 2.11 4.15
N GLY A 317 7.56 2.13 4.46
CA GLY A 317 6.77 3.33 4.76
C GLY A 317 6.85 3.78 6.23
N ALA A 318 6.00 4.74 6.59
CA ALA A 318 5.92 5.31 7.94
C ALA A 318 5.07 4.48 8.92
N GLY A 319 4.38 3.41 8.47
CA GLY A 319 3.54 2.58 9.33
C GLY A 319 2.25 3.29 9.74
N LEU A 320 2.12 3.66 11.02
CA LEU A 320 1.05 4.53 11.54
C LEU A 320 1.39 6.03 11.46
N GLY A 321 2.63 6.39 11.12
CA GLY A 321 3.10 7.78 11.10
C GLY A 321 2.94 8.47 12.46
N VAL A 322 2.64 9.77 12.43
CA VAL A 322 2.48 10.58 13.66
C VAL A 322 1.23 10.23 14.48
N PHE A 323 0.37 9.33 13.99
CA PHE A 323 -0.87 8.92 14.67
C PHE A 323 -0.69 7.80 15.70
N SER A 324 0.54 7.36 15.99
CA SER A 324 0.85 6.55 17.18
C SER A 324 2.18 6.95 17.79
N LEU A 325 2.24 6.98 19.12
CA LEU A 325 3.51 7.05 19.86
C LEU A 325 4.50 5.98 19.38
N MET A 326 4.04 4.72 19.19
CA MET A 326 4.90 3.60 18.76
C MET A 326 5.25 3.65 17.27
N SER A 327 4.86 4.72 16.58
CA SER A 327 5.34 5.06 15.25
C SER A 327 6.11 6.38 15.33
N LEU A 328 5.70 7.43 14.61
CA LEU A 328 6.40 8.73 14.59
C LEU A 328 5.74 9.81 15.47
N GLY A 329 4.70 9.43 16.22
CA GLY A 329 3.98 10.34 17.13
C GLY A 329 4.81 10.75 18.37
N ASN A 330 5.88 10.00 18.66
CA ASN A 330 6.90 10.35 19.65
C ASN A 330 7.64 11.66 19.31
N TYR A 331 7.85 11.97 18.03
CA TYR A 331 8.57 13.18 17.59
C TYR A 331 7.72 14.46 17.56
N LEU A 332 6.45 14.43 17.97
CA LEU A 332 5.58 15.60 17.94
C LEU A 332 6.00 16.71 18.94
N PRO A 333 5.88 18.01 18.56
CA PRO A 333 5.64 18.54 17.22
C PRO A 333 6.86 18.38 16.28
N LEU A 334 6.64 17.95 15.03
CA LEU A 334 7.72 17.82 14.03
C LEU A 334 8.37 19.16 13.61
N SER A 335 7.76 20.31 13.92
CA SER A 335 8.27 21.61 13.45
C SER A 335 7.91 22.77 14.39
N PRO A 336 8.86 23.68 14.69
CA PRO A 336 10.27 23.67 14.25
C PRO A 336 11.07 22.59 14.99
N THR A 337 12.22 22.18 14.43
CA THR A 337 13.08 21.11 14.99
C THR A 337 13.53 21.34 16.43
N SER A 338 13.52 22.59 16.91
CA SER A 338 13.84 22.89 18.31
C SER A 338 12.81 22.36 19.30
N GLU A 339 11.58 22.09 18.85
CA GLU A 339 10.48 21.60 19.69
C GLU A 339 10.21 20.09 19.50
N GLN A 340 11.03 19.39 18.72
CA GLN A 340 10.78 18.00 18.32
C GLN A 340 10.75 17.03 19.51
N GLY A 341 9.65 16.31 19.65
CA GLY A 341 9.41 15.34 20.72
C GLY A 341 9.05 15.93 22.09
N ARG A 342 8.79 17.24 22.20
CA ARG A 342 8.35 17.88 23.47
C ARG A 342 6.91 17.55 23.87
N ARG A 343 6.08 17.12 22.92
CA ARG A 343 4.67 16.84 23.17
C ARG A 343 4.22 15.64 22.31
N PRO A 344 4.64 14.42 22.70
CA PRO A 344 4.30 13.21 21.96
C PRO A 344 2.79 12.97 21.92
N GLY A 345 2.30 12.51 20.77
CA GLY A 345 0.91 12.12 20.58
C GLY A 345 0.53 10.91 21.44
N ASN A 346 -0.78 10.67 21.61
CA ASN A 346 -1.27 9.51 22.34
C ASN A 346 -0.89 8.17 21.67
N LEU A 347 -0.83 7.10 22.48
CA LEU A 347 -0.88 5.72 22.01
C LEU A 347 -2.16 5.54 21.19
N ASP A 348 -2.10 4.79 20.10
CA ASP A 348 -3.29 4.43 19.31
C ASP A 348 -4.20 3.42 20.03
N ALA A 349 -5.42 3.28 19.50
CA ALA A 349 -6.42 2.33 19.98
C ALA A 349 -5.93 0.87 20.12
N TRP A 350 -5.03 0.38 19.25
CA TRP A 350 -4.52 -1.00 19.35
C TRP A 350 -3.51 -1.11 20.50
N CYS A 351 -2.56 -0.18 20.65
CA CYS A 351 -1.63 -0.17 21.77
C CYS A 351 -2.35 -0.08 23.13
N ARG A 352 -3.35 0.81 23.25
CA ARG A 352 -4.14 0.96 24.49
C ARG A 352 -5.01 -0.27 24.78
N GLN A 353 -5.47 -0.98 23.76
CA GLN A 353 -6.12 -2.30 23.92
C GLN A 353 -5.12 -3.39 24.34
N PHE A 354 -3.93 -3.43 23.74
CA PHE A 354 -2.90 -4.46 23.95
C PHE A 354 -2.37 -4.44 25.39
N LEU A 355 -2.02 -3.25 25.91
CA LEU A 355 -1.67 -3.06 27.32
C LEU A 355 -2.88 -3.20 28.27
N GLY A 356 -4.07 -3.44 27.72
CA GLY A 356 -5.32 -3.55 28.47
C GLY A 356 -5.73 -2.27 29.18
N PHE A 357 -5.18 -1.10 28.81
CA PHE A 357 -5.49 0.22 29.36
C PHE A 357 -6.96 0.58 29.15
N GLU A 358 -7.46 0.36 27.93
CA GLU A 358 -8.87 0.35 27.60
C GLU A 358 -9.35 -1.02 27.12
N GLN A 359 -10.65 -1.16 26.94
CA GLN A 359 -11.28 -2.34 26.33
C GLN A 359 -12.30 -1.80 25.30
N PRO A 360 -11.91 -1.70 24.01
CA PRO A 360 -12.72 -1.05 22.98
C PRO A 360 -14.12 -1.65 22.90
N ALA A 361 -15.14 -0.79 22.87
CA ALA A 361 -16.53 -1.24 22.88
C ALA A 361 -16.87 -1.96 21.57
N VAL A 362 -17.17 -3.26 21.66
CA VAL A 362 -17.56 -4.05 20.48
C VAL A 362 -18.89 -3.54 19.93
N VAL A 363 -18.90 -3.17 18.64
CA VAL A 363 -20.10 -2.75 17.92
C VAL A 363 -21.13 -3.90 17.90
N PRO A 364 -22.35 -3.71 18.45
CA PRO A 364 -23.35 -4.79 18.54
C PRO A 364 -24.11 -5.08 17.23
N GLY A 365 -23.97 -4.24 16.19
CA GLY A 365 -24.64 -4.41 14.89
C GLY A 365 -24.74 -3.08 14.13
N SER A 366 -25.59 -3.03 13.11
CA SER A 366 -25.85 -1.81 12.35
C SER A 366 -26.63 -0.76 13.15
N GLY A 367 -26.25 0.51 13.03
CA GLY A 367 -26.90 1.65 13.70
C GLY A 367 -26.10 2.94 13.62
N SER A 368 -26.63 4.02 14.21
CA SER A 368 -25.93 5.30 14.35
C SER A 368 -25.08 5.31 15.63
N TYR A 369 -23.81 5.70 15.49
CA TYR A 369 -22.82 5.74 16.57
C TYR A 369 -22.27 7.15 16.77
N SER A 370 -21.76 7.43 17.97
CA SER A 370 -21.13 8.71 18.30
C SER A 370 -19.99 8.50 19.30
N LEU A 371 -18.84 9.09 18.99
CA LEU A 371 -17.57 8.89 19.68
C LEU A 371 -17.06 10.26 20.20
N PRO A 372 -17.04 10.50 21.51
CA PRO A 372 -16.35 11.65 22.08
C PRO A 372 -14.84 11.61 21.75
N PRO A 373 -14.13 12.75 21.76
CA PRO A 373 -12.68 12.77 21.66
C PRO A 373 -12.02 11.94 22.77
N LEU A 374 -10.92 11.24 22.43
CA LEU A 374 -10.08 10.50 23.39
C LEU A 374 -9.73 11.34 24.63
N THR A 375 -9.31 12.58 24.42
CA THR A 375 -8.95 13.56 25.46
C THR A 375 -10.09 13.91 26.43
N ARG A 376 -11.35 13.65 26.06
CA ARG A 376 -12.56 13.99 26.81
C ARG A 376 -13.33 12.77 27.30
N GLY A 377 -12.65 11.62 27.44
CA GLY A 377 -13.24 10.37 27.89
C GLY A 377 -13.90 9.55 26.76
N GLY A 378 -13.53 9.83 25.51
CA GLY A 378 -13.72 8.90 24.40
C GLY A 378 -12.85 7.65 24.57
N SER A 379 -13.22 6.58 23.88
CA SER A 379 -12.49 5.31 23.78
C SER A 379 -12.81 4.72 22.40
N ALA A 380 -11.97 3.82 21.90
CA ALA A 380 -12.19 3.18 20.63
C ALA A 380 -13.41 2.26 20.65
N VAL A 381 -14.04 2.08 19.49
CA VAL A 381 -14.99 0.99 19.24
C VAL A 381 -14.33 -0.07 18.37
N LYS A 382 -14.65 -1.34 18.60
CA LYS A 382 -14.19 -2.46 17.76
C LYS A 382 -15.29 -2.86 16.78
N VAL A 383 -14.98 -2.83 15.49
CA VAL A 383 -15.82 -3.35 14.41
C VAL A 383 -15.22 -4.66 13.93
N TRP A 384 -15.89 -5.77 14.24
CA TRP A 384 -15.48 -7.08 13.76
C TRP A 384 -15.76 -7.27 12.27
N LYS A 385 -14.79 -7.83 11.53
CA LYS A 385 -15.02 -8.44 10.22
C LYS A 385 -16.17 -9.45 10.31
N ASP A 386 -17.08 -9.42 9.33
CA ASP A 386 -18.29 -10.25 9.25
C ASP A 386 -19.22 -10.15 10.49
N GLY A 387 -19.02 -9.15 11.36
CA GLY A 387 -19.67 -9.01 12.65
C GLY A 387 -19.29 -10.09 13.69
N ARG A 388 -18.15 -10.79 13.53
CA ARG A 388 -17.76 -11.95 14.37
C ARG A 388 -16.34 -11.84 14.95
N PRO A 389 -16.11 -12.27 16.21
CA PRO A 389 -14.77 -12.36 16.77
C PRO A 389 -13.80 -13.18 15.90
N GLY A 390 -12.63 -12.60 15.61
CA GLY A 390 -11.56 -13.18 14.81
C GLY A 390 -10.21 -12.55 15.15
N THR A 391 -9.19 -12.72 14.29
CA THR A 391 -7.90 -12.03 14.40
C THR A 391 -7.88 -10.70 13.64
N GLU A 392 -8.62 -10.63 12.54
CA GLU A 392 -8.75 -9.43 11.69
C GLU A 392 -10.00 -8.60 12.07
N TYR A 393 -9.82 -7.31 12.28
CA TYR A 393 -10.88 -6.37 12.69
C TYR A 393 -10.47 -4.91 12.48
N PHE A 394 -11.40 -3.99 12.74
CA PHE A 394 -11.13 -2.56 12.76
C PHE A 394 -11.31 -1.96 14.16
N LEU A 395 -10.46 -1.01 14.51
CA LEU A 395 -10.65 -0.11 15.66
C LEU A 395 -10.94 1.29 15.14
N VAL A 396 -11.90 1.98 15.75
CA VAL A 396 -12.29 3.34 15.36
C VAL A 396 -12.28 4.23 16.59
N GLU A 397 -11.52 5.32 16.57
CA GLU A 397 -11.48 6.33 17.64
C GLU A 397 -11.55 7.76 17.09
N ASN A 398 -11.83 8.74 17.95
CA ASN A 398 -11.95 10.15 17.58
C ASN A 398 -10.85 10.98 18.26
N ARG A 399 -10.03 11.70 17.49
CA ARG A 399 -8.90 12.52 17.96
C ARG A 399 -8.98 13.93 17.39
N ILE A 400 -8.59 14.91 18.21
CA ILE A 400 -8.68 16.35 17.95
C ILE A 400 -7.40 17.03 18.44
N HIS A 401 -7.16 18.29 18.06
CA HIS A 401 -5.99 19.06 18.50
C HIS A 401 -6.08 19.49 19.98
N GLU A 402 -5.98 18.54 20.91
CA GLU A 402 -6.10 18.74 22.36
C GLU A 402 -5.17 17.79 23.14
N GLY A 403 -4.71 18.19 24.33
CA GLY A 403 -3.87 17.34 25.18
C GLY A 403 -2.55 16.93 24.50
N SER A 404 -2.20 15.65 24.54
CA SER A 404 -1.06 15.10 23.79
C SER A 404 -1.20 15.26 22.26
N ASP A 405 -2.43 15.31 21.74
CA ASP A 405 -2.70 15.32 20.30
C ASP A 405 -2.77 16.73 19.69
N GLU A 406 -2.38 17.79 20.41
CA GLU A 406 -2.37 19.18 19.92
C GLU A 406 -1.57 19.40 18.61
N TYR A 407 -0.67 18.48 18.28
CA TYR A 407 0.21 18.55 17.11
C TYR A 407 0.07 17.40 16.12
N ILE A 408 -0.99 16.58 16.19
CA ILE A 408 -1.34 15.71 15.05
C ILE A 408 -1.69 16.61 13.82
N PRO A 409 -1.64 16.09 12.57
CA PRO A 409 -1.80 16.92 11.38
C PRO A 409 -3.27 17.07 10.93
N GLY A 410 -4.18 16.28 11.48
CA GLY A 410 -5.61 16.30 11.16
C GLY A 410 -6.49 15.78 12.28
N GLU A 411 -7.73 16.28 12.33
CA GLU A 411 -8.73 15.96 13.36
C GLU A 411 -9.89 15.13 12.79
N GLY A 412 -10.37 14.16 13.56
CA GLY A 412 -11.55 13.34 13.23
C GLY A 412 -11.43 11.90 13.69
N LEU A 413 -12.15 11.02 12.99
CA LEU A 413 -12.09 9.58 13.20
C LEU A 413 -10.83 9.00 12.55
N LEU A 414 -10.02 8.31 13.35
CA LEU A 414 -9.02 7.39 12.83
C LEU A 414 -9.61 5.98 12.80
N VAL A 415 -9.37 5.28 11.69
CA VAL A 415 -9.82 3.90 11.47
C VAL A 415 -8.56 3.05 11.29
N TYR A 416 -8.31 2.15 12.23
CA TYR A 416 -7.19 1.22 12.19
C TYR A 416 -7.67 -0.15 11.72
N HIS A 417 -7.05 -0.71 10.67
CA HIS A 417 -7.21 -2.11 10.24
C HIS A 417 -6.17 -2.94 10.97
N VAL A 418 -6.59 -3.98 11.68
CA VAL A 418 -5.73 -4.84 12.51
C VAL A 418 -5.82 -6.29 12.01
N ASP A 419 -4.70 -6.99 11.95
CA ASP A 419 -4.67 -8.46 12.01
C ASP A 419 -3.70 -8.95 13.10
N ASP A 420 -4.26 -9.51 14.18
CA ASP A 420 -3.52 -10.10 15.29
C ASP A 420 -2.91 -11.50 14.96
N THR A 421 -2.90 -11.95 13.70
CA THR A 421 -2.01 -13.07 13.28
C THR A 421 -0.55 -12.65 13.18
N LEU A 422 -0.27 -11.38 12.85
CA LEU A 422 1.07 -10.83 12.71
C LEU A 422 1.66 -10.45 14.08
N ILE A 423 3.00 -10.56 14.22
CA ILE A 423 3.70 -10.27 15.47
C ILE A 423 4.14 -8.80 15.55
N ASP A 424 4.79 -8.31 14.50
CA ASP A 424 5.35 -6.95 14.38
C ASP A 424 4.72 -6.23 13.16
N ASN A 425 4.92 -4.91 13.02
CA ASN A 425 4.38 -4.16 11.87
C ASN A 425 5.24 -4.26 10.59
N CYS A 426 5.58 -5.50 10.23
CA CYS A 426 6.63 -5.85 9.28
C CYS A 426 6.06 -6.69 8.13
N ARG A 427 6.12 -6.16 6.90
CA ARG A 427 5.48 -6.75 5.71
C ARG A 427 6.13 -8.03 5.17
N ASP A 428 7.38 -8.28 5.53
CA ASP A 428 8.19 -9.39 5.02
C ASP A 428 8.72 -10.32 6.13
N CYS A 429 8.33 -10.13 7.40
CA CYS A 429 8.91 -10.90 8.51
C CYS A 429 8.60 -12.41 8.44
N ASP A 430 7.46 -12.81 7.88
CA ASP A 430 7.13 -14.23 7.62
C ASP A 430 7.71 -14.76 6.28
N ASN A 431 8.38 -13.91 5.50
CA ASN A 431 8.98 -14.25 4.21
C ASN A 431 10.38 -14.86 4.36
N ALA A 432 10.44 -16.13 4.77
CA ALA A 432 11.69 -16.86 4.96
C ALA A 432 12.61 -16.99 3.72
N SER A 433 12.20 -16.53 2.54
CA SER A 433 13.01 -16.53 1.32
C SER A 433 13.41 -15.13 0.82
N CYS A 434 12.80 -14.06 1.33
CA CYS A 434 12.85 -12.70 0.78
C CYS A 434 12.47 -12.60 -0.72
N LEU A 435 11.78 -13.61 -1.26
CA LEU A 435 11.52 -13.77 -2.70
C LEU A 435 10.09 -14.24 -3.01
N ASP A 436 9.43 -14.92 -2.08
CA ASP A 436 8.01 -15.25 -2.17
C ASP A 436 7.17 -14.08 -1.64
N PRO A 437 6.07 -13.66 -2.28
CA PRO A 437 5.20 -12.64 -1.72
C PRO A 437 4.20 -13.24 -0.72
N PRO A 438 4.29 -12.97 0.60
CA PRO A 438 3.07 -12.80 1.37
C PRO A 438 2.28 -11.63 0.75
N ALA A 439 0.95 -11.58 0.94
CA ALA A 439 0.20 -10.36 0.66
C ALA A 439 0.62 -9.30 1.70
N PRO A 440 1.45 -8.30 1.35
CA PRO A 440 2.32 -7.64 2.32
C PRO A 440 1.53 -6.53 3.03
N HIS A 441 0.89 -6.87 4.14
CA HIS A 441 0.10 -5.97 4.95
C HIS A 441 0.71 -5.80 6.35
N TYR A 442 0.11 -4.90 7.12
CA TYR A 442 0.56 -4.51 8.45
C TYR A 442 -0.23 -5.23 9.54
N ARG A 443 0.40 -5.43 10.70
CA ARG A 443 -0.32 -5.83 11.93
C ARG A 443 -1.36 -4.78 12.31
N VAL A 444 -0.99 -3.50 12.17
CA VAL A 444 -1.89 -2.35 12.34
C VAL A 444 -1.63 -1.36 11.20
N ALA A 445 -2.65 -1.03 10.42
CA ALA A 445 -2.61 0.02 9.39
C ALA A 445 -3.61 1.12 9.70
N LEU A 446 -3.23 2.39 9.43
CA LEU A 446 -4.21 3.47 9.35
C LEU A 446 -4.89 3.45 7.98
N VAL A 447 -6.22 3.42 7.97
CA VAL A 447 -7.05 3.57 6.77
C VAL A 447 -7.13 5.07 6.43
N GLN A 448 -6.24 5.49 5.54
CA GLN A 448 -6.03 6.90 5.15
C GLN A 448 -7.20 7.37 4.28
N ALA A 449 -8.02 8.30 4.79
CA ALA A 449 -9.36 8.58 4.26
C ALA A 449 -9.36 9.14 2.83
N ASP A 450 -8.25 9.70 2.35
CA ASP A 450 -8.09 10.22 1.01
C ASP A 450 -7.94 9.13 -0.07
N GLY A 451 -7.36 7.99 0.29
CA GLY A 451 -7.10 6.83 -0.56
C GLY A 451 -5.73 6.78 -1.24
N LEU A 452 -4.80 7.69 -0.92
CA LEU A 452 -3.44 7.71 -1.49
C LEU A 452 -2.51 6.67 -0.86
N ASN A 453 -2.73 6.34 0.41
CA ASN A 453 -1.94 5.37 1.19
C ASN A 453 -0.45 5.76 1.36
N GLU A 454 -0.07 7.03 1.43
CA GLU A 454 1.37 7.37 1.52
C GLU A 454 2.08 6.99 2.82
N LEU A 455 1.38 6.76 3.94
CA LEU A 455 1.98 6.10 5.11
C LEU A 455 2.52 4.70 4.77
N LEU A 456 1.95 4.05 3.74
CA LEU A 456 2.40 2.75 3.25
C LEU A 456 3.60 2.86 2.28
N SER A 457 4.02 4.08 1.90
CA SER A 457 5.00 4.36 0.85
C SER A 457 6.34 4.87 1.41
N PRO A 458 7.49 4.35 0.93
CA PRO A 458 8.82 4.85 1.34
C PRO A 458 9.14 6.27 0.84
N SER A 459 8.34 6.81 -0.08
CA SER A 459 8.43 8.18 -0.56
C SER A 459 7.30 9.09 -0.06
N GLY A 460 6.50 8.60 0.89
CA GLY A 460 5.33 9.30 1.42
C GLY A 460 5.64 10.42 2.43
N ASP A 461 4.57 10.95 3.01
CA ASP A 461 4.68 11.78 4.20
C ASP A 461 4.57 10.95 5.51
N LEU A 462 4.31 11.62 6.64
CA LEU A 462 4.30 11.00 7.97
C LEU A 462 2.88 10.97 8.57
N GLY A 463 1.87 11.23 7.76
CA GLY A 463 0.49 11.50 8.14
C GLY A 463 0.15 12.97 7.92
N ASP A 464 -1.09 13.23 7.48
CA ASP A 464 -1.55 14.54 7.00
C ASP A 464 -2.98 14.89 7.49
N GLY A 465 -3.55 16.02 7.03
CA GLY A 465 -4.91 16.45 7.39
C GLY A 465 -6.05 15.72 6.67
N ALA A 466 -5.75 14.93 5.64
CA ALA A 466 -6.68 14.18 4.81
C ALA A 466 -6.83 12.70 5.23
N ASP A 467 -5.93 12.19 6.09
CA ASP A 467 -6.02 10.84 6.66
C ASP A 467 -7.26 10.57 7.54
N PRO A 468 -7.71 11.48 8.43
CA PRO A 468 -8.85 11.21 9.30
C PRO A 468 -10.19 11.32 8.54
N PHE A 469 -11.22 10.62 9.01
CA PHE A 469 -12.59 10.81 8.51
C PHE A 469 -13.37 11.83 9.37
N PRO A 470 -14.05 12.83 8.77
CA PRO A 470 -14.11 13.12 7.34
C PRO A 470 -12.91 13.95 6.83
N GLY A 471 -12.05 14.46 7.73
CA GLY A 471 -10.78 15.14 7.39
C GLY A 471 -10.95 16.41 6.56
N ILE A 472 -9.84 17.00 6.11
CA ILE A 472 -9.87 18.23 5.27
C ILE A 472 -10.58 18.01 3.92
N LEU A 473 -10.73 16.76 3.47
CA LEU A 473 -11.38 16.37 2.22
C LEU A 473 -12.89 16.09 2.34
N ALA A 474 -13.48 16.20 3.53
CA ALA A 474 -14.89 15.91 3.79
C ALA A 474 -15.37 14.51 3.33
N LYS A 475 -14.53 13.48 3.52
CA LYS A 475 -14.79 12.07 3.18
C LYS A 475 -15.82 11.45 4.13
N ARG A 476 -17.11 11.51 3.76
CA ARG A 476 -18.23 11.07 4.65
C ARG A 476 -18.61 9.59 4.62
N SER A 477 -17.90 8.77 3.84
CA SER A 477 -18.21 7.35 3.68
C SER A 477 -16.94 6.52 3.47
N TRP A 478 -16.94 5.32 4.08
CA TRP A 478 -15.93 4.29 3.94
C TRP A 478 -16.63 2.93 3.85
N THR A 479 -16.56 2.29 2.68
CA THR A 479 -17.34 1.11 2.30
C THR A 479 -16.54 0.18 1.38
N ASP A 480 -17.12 -0.97 1.02
CA ASP A 480 -16.50 -1.97 0.15
C ASP A 480 -16.25 -1.50 -1.31
N VAL A 481 -16.73 -0.30 -1.66
CA VAL A 481 -16.65 0.29 -3.02
C VAL A 481 -16.05 1.70 -3.05
N THR A 482 -15.60 2.25 -1.91
CA THR A 482 -14.91 3.56 -1.87
C THR A 482 -13.39 3.43 -2.12
N THR A 483 -12.67 4.56 -2.10
CA THR A 483 -11.21 4.57 -1.99
C THR A 483 -10.84 5.56 -0.87
N PRO A 484 -10.28 5.09 0.26
CA PRO A 484 -10.01 3.68 0.61
C PRO A 484 -11.30 2.86 0.75
N ASN A 485 -11.19 1.54 0.80
CA ASN A 485 -12.33 0.63 0.99
C ASN A 485 -12.26 -0.13 2.32
N SER A 486 -13.34 -0.82 2.70
CA SER A 486 -13.48 -1.59 3.95
C SER A 486 -13.35 -3.12 3.79
N ARG A 487 -12.66 -3.57 2.74
CA ARG A 487 -12.42 -5.01 2.49
C ARG A 487 -11.39 -5.58 3.44
N ASP A 488 -11.36 -6.91 3.53
CA ASP A 488 -10.29 -7.61 4.24
C ASP A 488 -8.98 -7.60 3.44
N TYR A 489 -7.88 -8.04 4.06
CA TYR A 489 -6.58 -8.17 3.38
C TYR A 489 -6.56 -9.23 2.25
N ALA A 490 -7.62 -10.01 2.08
CA ALA A 490 -7.83 -10.93 0.94
C ALA A 490 -8.73 -10.34 -0.17
N GLY A 491 -9.24 -9.12 -0.01
CA GLY A 491 -10.13 -8.43 -0.96
C GLY A 491 -11.63 -8.75 -0.86
N ALA A 492 -12.06 -9.57 0.10
CA ALA A 492 -13.46 -9.88 0.34
C ALA A 492 -14.21 -8.74 1.05
N ASP A 493 -15.54 -8.69 0.86
CA ASP A 493 -16.42 -7.75 1.55
C ASP A 493 -16.64 -8.20 3.00
N THR A 494 -16.19 -7.39 3.96
CA THR A 494 -16.30 -7.62 5.41
C THR A 494 -17.72 -7.38 5.95
N GLY A 495 -18.64 -6.93 5.09
CA GLY A 495 -19.96 -6.42 5.46
C GLY A 495 -19.95 -4.98 5.97
N ILE A 496 -18.80 -4.43 6.37
CA ILE A 496 -18.67 -3.15 7.07
C ILE A 496 -18.80 -1.97 6.10
N ARG A 497 -19.70 -1.04 6.40
CA ARG A 497 -19.96 0.17 5.61
C ARG A 497 -20.28 1.33 6.55
N MET A 498 -19.35 2.27 6.70
CA MET A 498 -19.52 3.49 7.48
C MET A 498 -19.93 4.64 6.56
N THR A 499 -20.93 5.41 6.96
CA THR A 499 -21.55 6.48 6.14
C THR A 499 -22.00 7.64 7.03
N ASN A 500 -22.38 8.76 6.40
CA ASN A 500 -22.82 9.98 7.10
C ASN A 500 -21.84 10.48 8.17
N ILE A 501 -20.54 10.30 7.93
CA ILE A 501 -19.50 10.65 8.90
C ILE A 501 -19.47 12.18 9.08
N VAL A 502 -19.50 12.59 10.35
CA VAL A 502 -19.44 13.96 10.85
C VAL A 502 -18.39 14.01 11.97
N GLY A 503 -17.59 15.08 12.02
CA GLY A 503 -16.53 15.26 13.02
C GLY A 503 -16.00 16.69 13.08
N ALA A 504 -14.75 16.86 13.52
CA ALA A 504 -14.13 18.18 13.76
C ALA A 504 -14.24 19.16 12.58
N TYR A 505 -14.10 18.67 11.33
CA TYR A 505 -14.31 19.46 10.10
C TYR A 505 -15.67 20.17 10.03
N ASP A 506 -16.70 19.58 10.63
CA ASP A 506 -18.07 20.11 10.68
C ASP A 506 -18.33 21.05 11.87
N GLY A 507 -17.30 21.33 12.68
CA GLY A 507 -17.43 22.02 13.96
C GLY A 507 -18.04 21.13 15.06
N ALA A 508 -17.86 19.81 14.96
CA ALA A 508 -18.38 18.82 15.90
C ALA A 508 -17.25 17.99 16.52
N ASP A 509 -16.76 18.42 17.68
CA ASP A 509 -15.70 17.75 18.45
C ASP A 509 -16.03 16.26 18.71
N THR A 510 -17.29 15.97 19.02
CA THR A 510 -17.81 14.59 19.12
C THR A 510 -18.23 14.11 17.74
N ALA A 511 -17.50 13.15 17.18
CA ALA A 511 -17.80 12.55 15.90
C ALA A 511 -19.07 11.67 15.95
N SER A 512 -19.71 11.48 14.80
CA SER A 512 -20.85 10.58 14.62
C SER A 512 -20.92 10.00 13.21
N PHE A 513 -21.45 8.78 13.09
CA PHE A 513 -21.56 8.07 11.81
C PHE A 513 -22.68 7.01 11.85
N ASP A 514 -23.23 6.70 10.68
CA ASP A 514 -24.11 5.55 10.47
C ASP A 514 -23.27 4.35 10.00
N LEU A 515 -23.23 3.30 10.81
CA LEU A 515 -22.51 2.07 10.52
C LEU A 515 -23.47 0.96 10.14
N SER A 516 -23.22 0.31 9.00
CA SER A 516 -23.81 -0.98 8.66
C SER A 516 -22.75 -2.06 8.78
N VAL A 517 -23.09 -3.18 9.43
CA VAL A 517 -22.29 -4.41 9.43
C VAL A 517 -23.18 -5.50 8.84
N SER A 518 -23.05 -5.73 7.52
CA SER A 518 -23.91 -6.68 6.82
C SER A 518 -23.50 -8.12 7.09
N VAL A 519 -24.46 -8.96 7.45
CA VAL A 519 -24.29 -10.40 7.71
C VAL A 519 -25.13 -11.25 6.74
N THR A 520 -25.43 -10.71 5.55
CA THR A 520 -26.24 -11.37 4.51
C THR A 520 -25.37 -12.13 3.49
N PRO A 521 -25.89 -13.21 2.90
CA PRO A 521 -25.26 -13.85 1.73
C PRO A 521 -25.20 -12.91 0.52
N ARG A 522 -24.24 -13.17 -0.39
CA ARG A 522 -24.09 -12.47 -1.67
C ARG A 522 -23.73 -13.49 -2.75
N LEU A 523 -24.76 -14.07 -3.37
CA LEU A 523 -24.59 -15.12 -4.38
C LEU A 523 -24.40 -14.49 -5.77
N LEU A 524 -23.25 -14.76 -6.39
CA LEU A 524 -22.85 -14.31 -7.72
C LEU A 524 -22.84 -15.47 -8.72
N VAL A 525 -23.08 -15.21 -10.00
CA VAL A 525 -23.01 -16.24 -11.05
C VAL A 525 -21.55 -16.48 -11.44
N LYS A 526 -20.97 -17.56 -10.91
CA LYS A 526 -19.56 -17.94 -11.13
C LYS A 526 -19.33 -18.57 -12.51
N SER A 527 -20.26 -19.41 -12.96
CA SER A 527 -20.21 -20.00 -14.30
C SER A 527 -21.58 -20.49 -14.77
N VAL A 528 -21.74 -20.50 -16.09
CA VAL A 528 -22.89 -21.06 -16.80
C VAL A 528 -22.43 -22.05 -17.87
N LEU A 529 -23.21 -23.10 -18.06
CA LEU A 529 -23.04 -24.10 -19.11
C LEU A 529 -24.39 -24.31 -19.80
N VAL A 530 -24.43 -24.01 -21.10
CA VAL A 530 -25.55 -24.37 -21.97
C VAL A 530 -25.38 -25.84 -22.38
N GLN A 531 -26.43 -26.64 -22.22
CA GLN A 531 -26.63 -27.90 -22.90
C GLN A 531 -27.65 -27.65 -24.02
N ASP A 532 -27.16 -27.47 -25.24
CA ASP A 532 -28.00 -27.06 -26.38
C ASP A 532 -28.84 -28.24 -26.92
N GLY A 533 -30.06 -27.92 -27.38
CA GLY A 533 -31.04 -28.89 -27.86
C GLY A 533 -30.93 -29.26 -29.34
N GLY A 534 -30.28 -28.44 -30.16
CA GLY A 534 -29.97 -28.71 -31.57
C GLY A 534 -28.73 -29.59 -31.76
N GLY A 535 -27.79 -29.53 -30.83
CA GLY A 535 -26.55 -30.32 -30.78
C GLY A 535 -25.39 -29.71 -31.56
N ASN A 536 -25.33 -28.37 -31.67
CA ASN A 536 -24.28 -27.63 -32.37
C ASN A 536 -23.29 -26.91 -31.44
N GLY A 537 -23.63 -26.71 -30.17
CA GLY A 537 -22.85 -26.00 -29.13
C GLY A 537 -23.45 -24.67 -28.68
N SER A 538 -24.40 -24.09 -29.43
CA SER A 538 -24.98 -22.75 -29.20
C SER A 538 -26.52 -22.78 -29.20
N PRO A 539 -27.18 -21.92 -28.41
CA PRO A 539 -28.64 -21.81 -28.44
C PRO A 539 -29.12 -20.99 -29.66
N ASP A 540 -29.78 -21.61 -30.63
CA ASP A 540 -30.21 -20.96 -31.89
C ASP A 540 -31.74 -20.78 -32.03
N ASN A 541 -32.15 -19.96 -33.01
CA ASN A 541 -33.55 -19.61 -33.30
C ASN A 541 -34.48 -20.84 -33.43
N GLY A 542 -35.39 -21.02 -32.48
CA GLY A 542 -36.39 -22.09 -32.47
C GLY A 542 -36.01 -23.33 -31.65
N GLU A 543 -34.85 -23.32 -30.98
CA GLU A 543 -34.35 -24.44 -30.17
C GLU A 543 -34.77 -24.31 -28.70
N THR A 544 -34.48 -25.34 -27.89
CA THR A 544 -34.89 -25.40 -26.48
C THR A 544 -33.80 -26.05 -25.66
N ASP A 545 -33.20 -25.24 -24.80
CA ASP A 545 -31.88 -25.46 -24.25
C ASP A 545 -31.94 -25.55 -22.73
N SER A 546 -31.02 -26.33 -22.15
CA SER A 546 -30.89 -26.45 -20.69
C SER A 546 -29.68 -25.65 -20.20
N LEU A 547 -29.81 -25.02 -19.03
CA LEU A 547 -28.80 -24.14 -18.45
C LEU A 547 -28.42 -24.60 -17.04
N ASP A 548 -27.21 -25.15 -16.91
CA ASP A 548 -26.60 -25.38 -15.61
C ASP A 548 -25.95 -24.08 -15.13
N VAL A 549 -26.25 -23.70 -13.88
CA VAL A 549 -25.72 -22.49 -13.25
C VAL A 549 -24.97 -22.85 -11.97
N THR A 550 -23.77 -22.28 -11.83
CA THR A 550 -22.94 -22.39 -10.62
C THR A 550 -22.74 -21.01 -10.00
N LEU A 551 -23.00 -20.94 -8.70
CA LEU A 551 -22.97 -19.75 -7.87
C LEU A 551 -21.75 -19.74 -6.95
N GLU A 552 -21.27 -18.55 -6.62
CA GLU A 552 -20.28 -18.31 -5.57
C GLU A 552 -20.86 -17.37 -4.51
N ASN A 553 -20.69 -17.70 -3.23
CA ASN A 553 -21.15 -16.85 -2.13
C ASN A 553 -20.02 -15.91 -1.68
N ALA A 554 -20.00 -14.71 -2.24
CA ALA A 554 -19.09 -13.61 -1.89
C ALA A 554 -19.58 -12.79 -0.68
N GLY A 555 -20.24 -13.45 0.29
CA GLY A 555 -20.80 -12.86 1.50
C GLY A 555 -21.04 -13.91 2.59
N ALA A 556 -21.87 -13.60 3.59
CA ALA A 556 -22.09 -14.50 4.73
C ALA A 556 -22.76 -15.82 4.34
N ALA A 557 -22.55 -16.88 5.14
CA ALA A 557 -23.09 -18.22 4.85
C ALA A 557 -24.63 -18.23 4.73
N SER A 558 -25.16 -18.83 3.67
CA SER A 558 -26.59 -18.86 3.35
C SER A 558 -27.34 -20.05 3.96
N GLY A 559 -28.65 -19.92 4.06
CA GLY A 559 -29.58 -21.06 4.06
C GLY A 559 -29.58 -21.83 2.72
N ALA A 560 -30.39 -22.88 2.63
CA ALA A 560 -30.58 -23.61 1.37
C ALA A 560 -31.32 -22.73 0.36
N LEU A 561 -30.83 -22.66 -0.87
CA LEU A 561 -31.25 -21.67 -1.85
C LEU A 561 -32.42 -22.16 -2.70
N SER A 562 -33.45 -21.35 -2.80
CA SER A 562 -34.44 -21.37 -3.89
C SER A 562 -33.97 -20.40 -4.97
N LEU A 563 -33.90 -20.84 -6.22
CA LEU A 563 -33.38 -20.06 -7.36
C LEU A 563 -34.49 -19.84 -8.40
N THR A 564 -34.48 -18.69 -9.06
CA THR A 564 -35.44 -18.36 -10.12
C THR A 564 -34.78 -17.61 -11.27
N LEU A 565 -34.80 -18.20 -12.46
CA LEU A 565 -34.30 -17.60 -13.69
C LEU A 565 -35.43 -16.81 -14.38
N SER A 566 -35.10 -15.65 -14.92
CA SER A 566 -36.00 -14.80 -15.68
C SER A 566 -35.23 -13.99 -16.72
N THR A 567 -35.93 -13.39 -17.69
CA THR A 567 -35.38 -12.38 -18.60
C THR A 567 -36.49 -11.41 -19.01
N ALA A 568 -36.09 -10.21 -19.42
CA ALA A 568 -36.99 -9.21 -20.01
C ALA A 568 -37.03 -9.27 -21.55
N ASP A 569 -36.23 -10.15 -22.18
CA ASP A 569 -36.20 -10.26 -23.64
C ASP A 569 -37.47 -10.95 -24.17
N PRO A 570 -38.28 -10.28 -25.03
CA PRO A 570 -39.50 -10.87 -25.58
C PRO A 570 -39.24 -12.00 -26.58
N GLY A 571 -37.99 -12.23 -26.99
CA GLY A 571 -37.58 -13.33 -27.86
C GLY A 571 -37.24 -14.64 -27.14
N ILE A 572 -37.27 -14.70 -25.80
CA ILE A 572 -37.03 -15.93 -25.02
C ILE A 572 -38.28 -16.33 -24.22
N THR A 573 -38.55 -17.63 -24.17
CA THR A 573 -39.48 -18.24 -23.20
C THR A 573 -38.68 -19.03 -22.17
N VAL A 574 -38.95 -18.86 -20.87
CA VAL A 574 -38.28 -19.65 -19.81
C VAL A 574 -39.23 -20.72 -19.30
N ASP A 575 -39.08 -21.94 -19.82
CA ASP A 575 -39.98 -23.08 -19.60
C ASP A 575 -39.81 -23.74 -18.23
N VAL A 576 -38.56 -23.79 -17.73
CA VAL A 576 -38.24 -24.22 -16.36
C VAL A 576 -37.48 -23.10 -15.67
N ALA A 577 -38.25 -22.19 -15.06
CA ALA A 577 -37.74 -21.00 -14.40
C ALA A 577 -37.26 -21.20 -12.96
N ALA A 578 -37.44 -22.37 -12.34
CA ALA A 578 -37.17 -22.58 -10.92
C ALA A 578 -36.23 -23.77 -10.66
N ALA A 579 -35.27 -23.56 -9.74
CA ALA A 579 -34.33 -24.58 -9.28
C ALA A 579 -34.04 -24.40 -7.77
N SER A 580 -33.19 -25.27 -7.22
CA SER A 580 -32.68 -25.13 -5.85
C SER A 580 -31.19 -25.44 -5.78
N ALA A 581 -30.48 -24.94 -4.78
CA ALA A 581 -29.08 -25.25 -4.51
C ALA A 581 -28.85 -25.47 -3.01
N PRO A 582 -27.84 -26.25 -2.60
CA PRO A 582 -27.49 -26.41 -1.19
C PRO A 582 -27.04 -25.08 -0.55
N ALA A 583 -27.02 -25.05 0.78
CA ALA A 583 -26.48 -23.93 1.55
C ALA A 583 -25.01 -23.67 1.21
N ALA A 584 -24.65 -22.41 0.96
CA ALA A 584 -23.29 -22.00 0.60
C ALA A 584 -22.62 -21.28 1.79
N GLY A 585 -21.49 -21.81 2.27
CA GLY A 585 -20.61 -21.07 3.17
C GLY A 585 -20.01 -19.83 2.51
N ALA A 586 -19.40 -18.92 3.28
CA ALA A 586 -18.64 -17.80 2.72
C ALA A 586 -17.49 -18.33 1.85
N GLY A 587 -17.29 -17.75 0.66
CA GLY A 587 -16.35 -18.22 -0.37
C GLY A 587 -16.71 -19.57 -1.01
N ALA A 588 -17.79 -20.23 -0.61
CA ALA A 588 -18.17 -21.52 -1.16
C ALA A 588 -18.82 -21.38 -2.54
N THR A 589 -18.59 -22.38 -3.39
CA THR A 589 -19.21 -22.51 -4.71
C THR A 589 -20.26 -23.62 -4.68
N VAL A 590 -21.47 -23.36 -5.19
CA VAL A 590 -22.59 -24.32 -5.24
C VAL A 590 -23.29 -24.29 -6.61
N SER A 591 -23.74 -25.43 -7.10
CA SER A 591 -24.48 -25.51 -8.38
C SER A 591 -25.98 -25.73 -8.15
N ALA A 592 -26.79 -25.29 -9.12
CA ALA A 592 -28.20 -25.64 -9.17
C ALA A 592 -28.37 -27.18 -9.27
N ALA A 593 -29.28 -27.74 -8.48
CA ALA A 593 -29.55 -29.18 -8.41
C ALA A 593 -30.32 -29.72 -9.63
N THR A 594 -30.86 -28.82 -10.44
CA THR A 594 -31.52 -29.07 -11.73
C THR A 594 -31.20 -27.90 -12.66
N PRO A 595 -30.96 -28.13 -13.96
CA PRO A 595 -30.83 -27.04 -14.92
C PRO A 595 -32.13 -26.25 -15.04
N PHE A 596 -32.02 -24.98 -15.41
CA PHE A 596 -33.14 -24.23 -15.98
C PHE A 596 -33.35 -24.64 -17.45
N VAL A 597 -34.50 -24.33 -18.03
CA VAL A 597 -34.79 -24.61 -19.45
C VAL A 597 -35.42 -23.37 -20.09
N PHE A 598 -35.01 -23.05 -21.31
CA PHE A 598 -35.57 -21.94 -22.09
C PHE A 598 -35.67 -22.28 -23.59
N THR A 599 -36.72 -21.82 -24.25
CA THR A 599 -36.88 -21.84 -25.72
C THR A 599 -36.48 -20.50 -26.33
N VAL A 600 -35.65 -20.56 -27.37
CA VAL A 600 -35.26 -19.39 -28.18
C VAL A 600 -36.31 -19.14 -29.27
N GLY A 601 -36.76 -17.90 -29.41
CA GLY A 601 -37.72 -17.47 -30.43
C GLY A 601 -37.10 -17.30 -31.82
N THR A 602 -37.47 -16.22 -32.52
CA THR A 602 -36.91 -15.92 -33.85
C THR A 602 -36.43 -14.47 -33.92
N TYR A 603 -35.13 -14.27 -33.74
CA TYR A 603 -34.47 -12.99 -33.95
C TYR A 603 -34.17 -12.76 -35.44
N ALA A 604 -34.39 -11.52 -35.91
CA ALA A 604 -34.14 -11.11 -37.29
C ALA A 604 -32.68 -10.71 -37.56
N THR A 605 -31.90 -10.48 -36.51
CA THR A 605 -30.48 -10.12 -36.53
C THR A 605 -29.76 -11.01 -35.54
N LEU A 606 -28.69 -11.67 -35.99
CA LEU A 606 -27.88 -12.58 -35.17
C LEU A 606 -26.38 -12.26 -35.34
N PRO A 607 -25.53 -12.59 -34.35
CA PRO A 607 -25.90 -13.08 -33.01
C PRO A 607 -26.65 -12.01 -32.19
N HIS A 608 -27.43 -12.45 -31.20
CA HIS A 608 -28.21 -11.56 -30.32
C HIS A 608 -27.90 -11.82 -28.85
N ALA A 609 -27.73 -10.76 -28.05
CA ALA A 609 -27.34 -10.86 -26.64
C ALA A 609 -28.57 -10.76 -25.73
N VAL A 610 -28.78 -11.78 -24.90
CA VAL A 610 -29.89 -11.90 -23.95
C VAL A 610 -29.37 -11.78 -22.53
N THR A 611 -29.80 -10.75 -21.81
CA THR A 611 -29.58 -10.67 -20.36
C THR A 611 -30.63 -11.47 -19.60
N PHE A 612 -30.17 -12.35 -18.73
CA PHE A 612 -30.96 -13.14 -17.79
C PHE A 612 -30.72 -12.64 -16.36
N THR A 613 -31.80 -12.54 -15.58
CA THR A 613 -31.77 -12.23 -14.15
C THR A 613 -32.01 -13.51 -13.36
N LEU A 614 -31.06 -13.89 -12.52
CA LEU A 614 -31.16 -15.00 -11.58
C LEU A 614 -31.46 -14.47 -10.16
N GLY A 615 -32.70 -14.60 -9.73
CA GLY A 615 -33.10 -14.38 -8.34
C GLY A 615 -32.72 -15.56 -7.44
N TRP A 616 -32.38 -15.28 -6.19
CA TRP A 616 -32.13 -16.27 -5.14
C TRP A 616 -32.81 -15.88 -3.83
N ASN A 617 -33.23 -16.87 -3.04
CA ASN A 617 -33.78 -16.70 -1.70
C ASN A 617 -33.35 -17.86 -0.80
N ASP A 618 -32.88 -17.58 0.42
CA ASP A 618 -32.34 -18.60 1.36
C ASP A 618 -33.27 -18.90 2.55
N GLY A 619 -34.52 -18.42 2.49
CA GLY A 619 -35.51 -18.48 3.56
C GLY A 619 -35.46 -17.31 4.55
N THR A 620 -34.37 -16.54 4.58
CA THR A 620 -34.19 -15.36 5.46
C THR A 620 -33.94 -14.08 4.67
N SER A 621 -33.24 -14.21 3.55
CA SER A 621 -32.73 -13.15 2.69
C SER A 621 -32.91 -13.51 1.21
N SER A 622 -32.76 -12.51 0.33
CA SER A 622 -32.87 -12.69 -1.12
C SER A 622 -32.14 -11.60 -1.88
N GLY A 623 -31.67 -11.94 -3.07
CA GLY A 623 -31.08 -11.01 -4.02
C GLY A 623 -31.24 -11.51 -5.46
N SER A 624 -30.55 -10.86 -6.39
CA SER A 624 -30.50 -11.26 -7.79
C SER A 624 -29.19 -10.86 -8.44
N GLU A 625 -28.73 -11.66 -9.39
CA GLU A 625 -27.54 -11.39 -10.21
C GLU A 625 -27.96 -11.44 -11.70
N ASP A 626 -27.51 -10.47 -12.50
CA ASP A 626 -27.70 -10.46 -13.95
C ASP A 626 -26.48 -11.06 -14.66
N PHE A 627 -26.73 -11.88 -15.69
CA PHE A 627 -25.70 -12.40 -16.59
C PHE A 627 -26.22 -12.42 -18.04
N THR A 628 -25.33 -12.44 -19.02
CA THR A 628 -25.70 -12.40 -20.44
C THR A 628 -25.27 -13.68 -21.15
N LEU A 629 -26.19 -14.26 -21.92
CA LEU A 629 -25.91 -15.28 -22.93
C LEU A 629 -26.07 -14.68 -24.32
N THR A 630 -25.51 -15.34 -25.33
CA THR A 630 -25.68 -14.96 -26.73
C THR A 630 -26.31 -16.11 -27.50
N VAL A 631 -27.33 -15.81 -28.30
CA VAL A 631 -28.07 -16.77 -29.15
C VAL A 631 -27.73 -16.53 -30.62
N GLY A 632 -27.81 -17.56 -31.46
CA GLY A 632 -27.52 -17.44 -32.90
C GLY A 632 -26.04 -17.16 -33.20
N MET A 633 -25.13 -17.80 -32.46
CA MET A 633 -23.69 -17.62 -32.66
C MET A 633 -23.21 -18.40 -33.88
N GLY A 634 -22.45 -17.75 -34.76
CA GLY A 634 -21.80 -18.44 -35.87
C GLY A 634 -20.69 -19.37 -35.35
N SER A 635 -20.57 -20.57 -35.93
CA SER A 635 -19.47 -21.52 -35.64
C SER A 635 -18.13 -21.11 -36.29
N SER A 636 -18.03 -19.89 -36.82
CA SER A 636 -16.82 -19.30 -37.38
C SER A 636 -17.00 -17.79 -37.53
N LEU A 637 -15.88 -17.05 -37.60
CA LEU A 637 -15.86 -15.62 -37.90
C LEU A 637 -15.24 -15.40 -39.28
N ALA A 638 -15.98 -14.77 -40.20
CA ALA A 638 -15.47 -14.39 -41.52
C ALA A 638 -15.99 -12.99 -41.91
N ALA A 639 -15.12 -12.14 -42.44
CA ALA A 639 -15.48 -10.82 -42.97
C ALA A 639 -14.47 -10.35 -44.03
N ASP A 640 -14.95 -10.22 -45.27
CA ASP A 640 -14.27 -9.57 -46.41
C ASP A 640 -14.61 -8.07 -46.52
N PHE A 641 -15.55 -7.58 -45.70
CA PHE A 641 -16.08 -6.20 -45.67
C PHE A 641 -16.68 -5.66 -46.99
N GLU A 642 -16.62 -6.39 -48.10
CA GLU A 642 -17.17 -6.03 -49.42
C GLU A 642 -18.70 -5.82 -49.41
N SER A 643 -19.40 -6.49 -48.49
CA SER A 643 -20.85 -6.29 -48.25
C SER A 643 -21.14 -5.24 -47.16
N GLY A 644 -20.11 -4.53 -46.69
CA GLY A 644 -20.15 -3.60 -45.56
C GLY A 644 -19.78 -4.24 -44.22
N VAL A 645 -19.98 -3.47 -43.14
CA VAL A 645 -19.51 -3.79 -41.78
C VAL A 645 -20.26 -4.99 -41.16
N GLY A 646 -21.45 -5.33 -41.63
CA GLY A 646 -22.25 -6.44 -41.09
C GLY A 646 -22.60 -6.26 -39.61
N SER A 647 -22.42 -7.32 -38.82
CA SER A 647 -22.62 -7.31 -37.35
C SER A 647 -21.37 -6.91 -36.55
N TRP A 648 -20.32 -6.37 -37.20
CA TRP A 648 -19.19 -5.77 -36.48
C TRP A 648 -19.56 -4.40 -35.93
N THR A 649 -18.91 -4.00 -34.84
CA THR A 649 -19.11 -2.70 -34.19
C THR A 649 -17.78 -2.02 -33.93
N SER A 650 -17.76 -0.69 -33.82
CA SER A 650 -16.60 0.04 -33.28
C SER A 650 -17.03 0.95 -32.13
N ALA A 651 -16.08 1.22 -31.23
CA ALA A 651 -16.25 2.17 -30.15
C ALA A 651 -14.89 2.70 -29.64
N PRO A 652 -14.88 3.90 -29.03
CA PRO A 652 -13.81 4.32 -28.13
C PRO A 652 -13.64 3.33 -26.98
N VAL A 653 -12.40 3.00 -26.62
CA VAL A 653 -12.08 2.13 -25.46
C VAL A 653 -12.14 2.92 -24.14
N ALA A 654 -12.02 4.25 -24.19
CA ALA A 654 -12.22 5.15 -23.05
C ALA A 654 -13.34 6.18 -23.37
N PRO A 655 -14.13 6.66 -22.39
CA PRO A 655 -15.22 7.62 -22.63
C PRO A 655 -14.81 8.97 -23.24
N THR A 656 -13.52 9.26 -23.33
CA THR A 656 -12.95 10.50 -23.86
C THR A 656 -12.02 10.29 -25.06
N SER A 657 -11.79 9.05 -25.52
CA SER A 657 -10.98 8.80 -26.71
C SER A 657 -11.81 8.94 -27.99
N ILE A 658 -11.11 9.13 -29.11
CA ILE A 658 -11.73 9.25 -30.43
C ILE A 658 -11.80 7.86 -31.08
N ASP A 659 -12.88 7.60 -31.82
CA ASP A 659 -13.03 6.47 -32.73
C ASP A 659 -13.13 6.97 -34.18
N GLU A 660 -12.26 6.45 -35.04
CA GLU A 660 -12.23 6.67 -36.49
C GLU A 660 -12.32 5.36 -37.28
N TRP A 661 -12.71 4.23 -36.65
CA TRP A 661 -12.99 2.98 -37.38
C TRP A 661 -14.18 3.17 -38.33
N HIS A 662 -13.95 2.95 -39.63
CA HIS A 662 -14.96 3.04 -40.66
C HIS A 662 -14.62 2.14 -41.86
N LEU A 663 -15.63 1.82 -42.67
CA LEU A 663 -15.44 1.15 -43.96
C LEU A 663 -14.77 2.10 -44.96
N SER A 664 -13.66 1.67 -45.56
CA SER A 664 -12.83 2.49 -46.44
C SER A 664 -12.56 1.81 -47.78
N THR A 665 -12.74 2.54 -48.87
CA THR A 665 -12.32 2.15 -50.23
C THR A 665 -10.92 2.66 -50.59
N THR A 666 -10.18 3.22 -49.63
CA THR A 666 -8.87 3.85 -49.87
C THR A 666 -7.76 2.81 -50.07
N ARG A 667 -7.86 1.69 -49.36
CA ARG A 667 -7.01 0.49 -49.51
C ARG A 667 -7.89 -0.73 -49.26
N ALA A 668 -7.64 -1.80 -50.01
CA ALA A 668 -8.23 -3.12 -49.80
C ALA A 668 -7.22 -4.20 -50.22
N HIS A 669 -7.47 -5.43 -49.80
CA HIS A 669 -6.80 -6.66 -50.20
C HIS A 669 -7.86 -7.61 -50.75
N GLY A 670 -7.62 -8.22 -51.92
CA GLY A 670 -8.61 -9.07 -52.60
C GLY A 670 -9.79 -8.32 -53.25
N GLY A 671 -10.44 -7.40 -52.51
CA GLY A 671 -11.65 -6.67 -52.89
C GLY A 671 -11.48 -5.17 -53.20
N LEU A 672 -12.52 -4.40 -52.89
CA LEU A 672 -12.70 -2.96 -53.12
C LEU A 672 -12.69 -2.13 -51.83
N SER A 673 -12.90 -2.76 -50.66
CA SER A 673 -13.06 -2.11 -49.36
C SER A 673 -12.39 -2.89 -48.23
N SER A 674 -12.04 -2.18 -47.16
CA SER A 674 -11.52 -2.75 -45.90
C SER A 674 -11.97 -1.89 -44.71
N MET A 675 -11.73 -2.33 -43.48
CA MET A 675 -11.95 -1.49 -42.30
C MET A 675 -10.70 -0.66 -41.98
N LYS A 676 -10.85 0.65 -41.87
CA LYS A 676 -9.78 1.61 -41.55
C LYS A 676 -10.06 2.32 -40.23
N VAL A 677 -9.06 2.45 -39.35
CA VAL A 677 -9.00 3.49 -38.30
C VAL A 677 -8.03 4.60 -38.71
N GLY A 678 -8.55 5.83 -38.74
CA GLY A 678 -7.85 7.04 -39.17
C GLY A 678 -8.78 7.94 -40.00
N SER A 679 -8.41 9.19 -40.28
CA SER A 679 -9.31 10.18 -40.90
C SER A 679 -10.09 9.68 -42.12
N ILE A 680 -11.41 9.93 -42.08
CA ILE A 680 -12.38 9.72 -43.16
C ILE A 680 -12.30 10.82 -44.26
N LEU A 681 -11.51 11.87 -44.06
CA LEU A 681 -11.44 13.04 -44.95
C LEU A 681 -10.65 12.79 -46.25
N ASP A 682 -10.07 11.61 -46.43
CA ASP A 682 -9.46 11.17 -47.69
C ASP A 682 -9.92 9.76 -48.11
N PRO A 683 -11.16 9.61 -48.60
CA PRO A 683 -11.69 8.31 -49.04
C PRO A 683 -11.01 7.79 -50.33
N ALA A 684 -10.23 8.63 -51.02
CA ALA A 684 -9.62 8.34 -52.33
C ALA A 684 -8.08 8.32 -52.30
N GLY A 685 -7.45 8.29 -51.11
CA GLY A 685 -6.00 8.19 -50.91
C GLY A 685 -5.16 9.32 -51.53
N SER A 686 -5.78 10.43 -51.92
CA SER A 686 -5.22 11.52 -52.73
C SER A 686 -5.43 12.90 -52.10
N GLY A 687 -5.98 12.96 -50.89
CA GLY A 687 -6.17 14.15 -50.08
C GLY A 687 -4.86 14.70 -49.51
N SER A 688 -4.95 15.88 -48.89
CA SER A 688 -3.81 16.51 -48.23
C SER A 688 -3.31 15.70 -47.04
N ASN A 689 -2.03 15.84 -46.66
CA ASN A 689 -1.43 15.21 -45.49
C ASN A 689 -2.31 15.27 -44.22
N GLY A 690 -2.88 16.43 -43.89
CA GLY A 690 -3.76 16.59 -42.72
C GLY A 690 -5.16 15.98 -42.86
N ALA A 691 -5.58 15.58 -44.06
CA ALA A 691 -6.80 14.81 -44.30
C ALA A 691 -6.54 13.29 -44.27
N LYS A 692 -5.26 12.87 -44.25
CA LYS A 692 -4.83 11.47 -44.17
C LYS A 692 -4.59 10.97 -42.75
N SER A 693 -4.02 11.83 -41.90
CA SER A 693 -3.69 11.51 -40.50
C SER A 693 -4.88 10.97 -39.70
N TYR A 694 -4.64 9.98 -38.85
CA TYR A 694 -5.52 9.68 -37.73
C TYR A 694 -5.54 10.80 -36.67
N ALA A 695 -6.56 10.78 -35.83
CA ALA A 695 -6.68 11.64 -34.65
C ALA A 695 -5.59 11.35 -33.60
N ARG A 696 -5.22 12.40 -32.86
CA ARG A 696 -4.38 12.32 -31.65
C ARG A 696 -5.21 11.84 -30.46
N LEU A 697 -4.59 11.14 -29.50
CA LEU A 697 -5.29 10.49 -28.38
C LEU A 697 -6.44 9.59 -28.85
N GLN A 698 -6.24 8.91 -29.99
CA GLN A 698 -7.10 7.82 -30.41
C GLN A 698 -6.91 6.66 -29.45
N ASP A 699 -7.99 5.99 -29.09
CA ASP A 699 -7.98 4.67 -28.47
C ASP A 699 -9.34 4.03 -28.74
N ALA A 700 -9.41 3.25 -29.82
CA ALA A 700 -10.65 2.70 -30.33
C ALA A 700 -10.45 1.31 -30.91
N ALA A 701 -11.50 0.50 -30.85
CA ALA A 701 -11.47 -0.88 -31.30
C ALA A 701 -12.60 -1.22 -32.26
N LEU A 702 -12.26 -1.90 -33.35
CA LEU A 702 -13.18 -2.65 -34.18
C LEU A 702 -13.38 -4.03 -33.56
N VAL A 703 -14.61 -4.35 -33.16
CA VAL A 703 -15.00 -5.53 -32.38
C VAL A 703 -15.90 -6.44 -33.22
N SER A 704 -15.60 -7.74 -33.22
CA SER A 704 -16.39 -8.75 -33.93
C SER A 704 -17.75 -8.98 -33.27
N PRO A 705 -18.74 -9.51 -34.02
CA PRO A 705 -19.83 -10.26 -33.39
C PRO A 705 -19.27 -11.41 -32.52
N MET A 706 -20.06 -11.85 -31.55
CA MET A 706 -19.76 -13.07 -30.78
C MET A 706 -19.92 -14.31 -31.68
N PHE A 707 -18.97 -15.23 -31.62
CA PHE A 707 -18.97 -16.46 -32.39
C PHE A 707 -18.45 -17.60 -31.51
N ASP A 708 -18.77 -18.85 -31.83
CA ASP A 708 -18.20 -19.99 -31.10
C ASP A 708 -16.84 -20.38 -31.70
N LEU A 709 -15.82 -20.50 -30.84
CA LEU A 709 -14.45 -20.76 -31.24
C LEU A 709 -14.11 -22.25 -31.11
N GLU A 710 -13.99 -22.94 -32.25
CA GLU A 710 -13.52 -24.33 -32.29
C GLU A 710 -12.08 -24.46 -31.71
N PRO A 711 -11.81 -25.42 -30.81
CA PRO A 711 -10.47 -25.69 -30.29
C PRO A 711 -9.45 -25.97 -31.40
N GLY A 712 -8.24 -25.43 -31.30
CA GLY A 712 -7.19 -25.63 -32.30
C GLY A 712 -7.27 -24.70 -33.52
N SER A 713 -8.09 -23.66 -33.45
CA SER A 713 -8.21 -22.62 -34.48
C SER A 713 -7.01 -21.68 -34.58
N GLN A 714 -7.00 -20.87 -35.63
CA GLN A 714 -6.20 -19.66 -35.81
C GLN A 714 -7.11 -18.51 -36.25
N LEU A 715 -6.71 -17.27 -35.93
CA LEU A 715 -7.19 -16.09 -36.64
C LEU A 715 -6.24 -15.83 -37.81
N ALA A 716 -6.74 -15.49 -38.98
CA ALA A 716 -5.98 -14.95 -40.10
C ALA A 716 -6.65 -13.68 -40.62
N PHE A 717 -5.86 -12.67 -40.99
CA PHE A 717 -6.34 -11.43 -41.59
C PHE A 717 -5.21 -10.74 -42.35
N TYR A 718 -5.55 -9.73 -43.14
CA TYR A 718 -4.59 -8.86 -43.80
C TYR A 718 -4.52 -7.50 -43.10
N SER A 719 -3.29 -7.03 -42.88
CA SER A 719 -2.96 -5.83 -42.11
C SER A 719 -2.10 -4.87 -42.93
N TRP A 720 -2.49 -3.60 -42.99
CA TRP A 720 -1.65 -2.52 -43.51
C TRP A 720 -1.76 -1.32 -42.57
N ILE A 721 -0.67 -0.96 -41.90
CA ILE A 721 -0.66 0.08 -40.86
C ILE A 721 0.43 1.11 -41.13
N ASP A 722 0.05 2.37 -41.28
CA ASP A 722 0.97 3.49 -41.35
C ASP A 722 0.82 4.31 -40.06
N ALA A 723 1.81 4.20 -39.16
CA ALA A 723 1.79 4.74 -37.80
C ALA A 723 3.18 5.20 -37.31
N GLN A 724 3.20 6.06 -36.28
CA GLN A 724 4.41 6.77 -35.83
C GLN A 724 5.41 5.88 -35.07
N THR A 725 6.64 5.82 -35.58
CA THR A 725 7.75 5.05 -34.98
C THR A 725 8.89 5.94 -34.48
N ASN A 726 9.58 5.49 -33.43
CA ASN A 726 10.77 6.13 -32.87
C ASN A 726 12.07 5.66 -33.57
N GLY A 727 12.00 4.54 -34.29
CA GLY A 727 13.13 3.86 -34.92
C GLY A 727 13.53 2.60 -34.17
N GLY A 728 14.24 1.69 -34.86
CA GLY A 728 14.43 0.34 -34.33
C GLY A 728 13.09 -0.38 -34.18
N THR A 729 12.81 -0.91 -32.99
CA THR A 729 11.52 -1.52 -32.61
C THR A 729 10.65 -0.60 -31.75
N GLY A 730 11.08 0.62 -31.44
CA GLY A 730 10.30 1.58 -30.65
C GLY A 730 9.26 2.32 -31.49
N CYS A 731 8.07 2.54 -30.94
CA CYS A 731 7.03 3.35 -31.58
C CYS A 731 6.23 4.21 -30.60
N TRP A 732 5.51 5.19 -31.15
CA TRP A 732 4.70 6.14 -30.40
C TRP A 732 3.22 5.76 -30.50
N ASP A 733 2.79 5.39 -31.72
CA ASP A 733 1.43 4.96 -32.06
C ASP A 733 1.44 3.54 -32.65
N GLY A 734 0.34 2.80 -32.48
CA GLY A 734 0.20 1.49 -33.09
C GLY A 734 -1.10 0.77 -32.72
N GLY A 735 -1.26 -0.45 -33.26
CA GLY A 735 -2.44 -1.29 -32.97
C GLY A 735 -2.12 -2.77 -32.80
N ARG A 736 -2.94 -3.46 -32.01
CA ARG A 736 -2.81 -4.90 -31.71
C ARG A 736 -4.16 -5.62 -31.81
N VAL A 737 -4.11 -6.96 -31.75
CA VAL A 737 -5.30 -7.81 -31.75
C VAL A 737 -5.51 -8.40 -30.36
N GLU A 738 -6.75 -8.39 -29.89
CA GLU A 738 -7.14 -8.89 -28.57
C GLU A 738 -8.36 -9.82 -28.70
N ILE A 739 -8.48 -10.80 -27.79
CA ILE A 739 -9.62 -11.72 -27.67
C ILE A 739 -10.33 -11.48 -26.34
N SER A 740 -11.66 -11.63 -26.32
CA SER A 740 -12.45 -11.80 -25.10
C SER A 740 -13.18 -13.14 -25.19
N LEU A 741 -13.18 -13.90 -24.09
CA LEU A 741 -14.01 -15.11 -23.95
C LEU A 741 -15.23 -14.77 -23.11
N ARG A 742 -16.42 -15.15 -23.60
CA ARG A 742 -17.72 -15.03 -22.90
C ARG A 742 -18.02 -13.62 -22.37
N GLY A 743 -17.52 -12.57 -23.03
CA GLY A 743 -17.66 -11.17 -22.59
C GLY A 743 -16.72 -10.75 -21.44
N GLY A 744 -15.74 -11.58 -21.08
CA GLY A 744 -14.73 -11.30 -20.07
C GLY A 744 -13.65 -10.29 -20.50
N PRO A 745 -12.56 -10.14 -19.73
CA PRO A 745 -11.51 -9.18 -20.02
C PRO A 745 -10.80 -9.46 -21.36
N TRP A 746 -10.27 -8.40 -21.97
CA TRP A 746 -9.59 -8.46 -23.27
C TRP A 746 -8.12 -8.86 -23.12
N ILE A 747 -7.74 -9.99 -23.72
CA ILE A 747 -6.42 -10.61 -23.66
C ILE A 747 -5.67 -10.35 -24.98
N PRO A 748 -4.42 -9.86 -24.97
CA PRO A 748 -3.63 -9.70 -26.20
C PRO A 748 -3.32 -11.03 -26.87
N LEU A 749 -3.56 -11.13 -28.18
CA LEU A 749 -3.24 -12.32 -28.95
C LEU A 749 -1.80 -12.34 -29.44
N ALA A 750 -1.13 -13.48 -29.31
CA ALA A 750 0.16 -13.74 -29.94
C ALA A 750 -0.02 -13.95 -31.46
N VAL A 751 0.88 -13.38 -32.26
CA VAL A 751 0.83 -13.44 -33.73
C VAL A 751 2.10 -14.06 -34.33
N ASP A 752 1.94 -14.82 -35.41
CA ASP A 752 3.04 -15.42 -36.16
C ASP A 752 3.98 -14.32 -36.69
N ASP A 753 5.30 -14.54 -36.55
CA ASP A 753 6.39 -13.56 -36.74
C ASP A 753 6.33 -12.31 -35.83
N GLY A 754 5.41 -12.24 -34.86
CA GLY A 754 5.34 -11.18 -33.84
C GLY A 754 4.82 -9.82 -34.33
N TYR A 755 4.49 -8.94 -33.39
CA TYR A 755 3.97 -7.59 -33.71
C TYR A 755 5.02 -6.71 -34.40
N GLY A 756 6.25 -6.71 -33.86
CA GLY A 756 7.44 -6.11 -34.48
C GLY A 756 7.80 -4.70 -33.98
N TYR A 757 6.91 -4.05 -33.24
CA TYR A 757 7.20 -2.83 -32.48
C TYR A 757 6.59 -2.93 -31.07
N GLN A 758 7.12 -2.13 -30.15
CA GLN A 758 6.57 -1.88 -28.82
C GLN A 758 6.34 -0.38 -28.66
N ILE A 759 5.26 0.04 -28.02
CA ILE A 759 5.06 1.48 -27.72
C ILE A 759 5.97 1.88 -26.56
N GLU A 760 6.73 2.95 -26.74
CA GLU A 760 7.67 3.49 -25.76
C GLU A 760 6.97 3.86 -24.44
N PHE A 761 7.62 3.59 -23.30
CA PHE A 761 7.08 3.81 -21.94
C PHE A 761 6.62 5.26 -21.66
N ASN A 762 7.19 6.23 -22.40
CA ASN A 762 6.89 7.65 -22.30
C ASN A 762 5.94 8.17 -23.39
N SER A 763 5.33 7.28 -24.20
CA SER A 763 4.21 7.64 -25.07
C SER A 763 2.96 7.97 -24.25
N ALA A 764 2.15 8.90 -24.74
CA ALA A 764 0.83 9.19 -24.17
C ALA A 764 -0.26 8.20 -24.65
N ALA A 765 0.04 7.31 -25.61
CA ALA A 765 -0.88 6.29 -26.08
C ALA A 765 -1.24 5.30 -24.96
N SER A 766 -2.50 4.86 -24.93
CA SER A 766 -3.04 3.96 -23.90
C SER A 766 -2.43 2.55 -23.94
N LEU A 767 -1.81 2.19 -25.07
CA LEU A 767 -1.11 0.93 -25.31
C LEU A 767 0.40 1.03 -25.04
N ARG A 768 0.87 2.01 -24.25
CA ARG A 768 2.28 2.09 -23.82
C ARG A 768 2.79 0.78 -23.21
N ASP A 769 4.10 0.54 -23.39
CA ASP A 769 4.81 -0.70 -23.03
C ASP A 769 4.29 -1.98 -23.71
N SER A 770 3.29 -1.89 -24.60
CA SER A 770 2.71 -3.04 -25.29
C SER A 770 3.32 -3.28 -26.67
N ASP A 771 3.43 -4.56 -27.04
CA ASP A 771 3.66 -5.00 -28.41
C ASP A 771 2.48 -4.59 -29.32
N VAL A 772 2.80 -3.97 -30.47
CA VAL A 772 1.86 -3.47 -31.48
C VAL A 772 2.44 -3.56 -32.89
N PHE A 773 1.57 -3.63 -33.90
CA PHE A 773 1.97 -3.26 -35.25
C PHE A 773 2.14 -1.73 -35.33
N SER A 774 3.17 -1.28 -36.06
CA SER A 774 3.42 0.14 -36.36
C SER A 774 4.34 0.23 -37.61
N GLY A 775 4.84 1.42 -37.93
CA GLY A 775 5.72 1.66 -39.08
C GLY A 775 4.94 2.00 -40.35
N SER A 776 5.48 1.65 -41.53
CA SER A 776 4.94 2.07 -42.83
C SER A 776 5.20 1.04 -43.96
N PRO A 777 4.42 -0.06 -44.02
CA PRO A 777 4.70 -1.21 -44.87
C PRO A 777 4.39 -0.90 -46.34
N GLN A 778 5.25 -1.41 -47.24
CA GLN A 778 5.10 -1.20 -48.68
C GLN A 778 4.10 -2.18 -49.35
N ARG A 779 3.46 -3.04 -48.56
CA ARG A 779 2.50 -4.08 -48.98
C ARG A 779 1.68 -4.53 -47.77
N TRP A 780 0.49 -5.11 -48.00
CA TRP A 780 -0.26 -5.82 -46.96
C TRP A 780 0.57 -6.96 -46.34
N ARG A 781 0.47 -7.14 -45.01
CA ARG A 781 0.96 -8.31 -44.26
C ARG A 781 -0.22 -9.23 -44.00
N ARG A 782 -0.18 -10.48 -44.47
CA ARG A 782 -1.01 -11.54 -43.87
C ARG A 782 -0.51 -11.77 -42.44
N VAL A 783 -1.38 -11.58 -41.47
CA VAL A 783 -1.15 -11.90 -40.06
C VAL A 783 -1.89 -13.21 -39.77
N VAL A 784 -1.28 -14.05 -38.92
CA VAL A 784 -1.96 -15.18 -38.28
C VAL A 784 -1.80 -14.99 -36.78
N ALA A 785 -2.85 -15.24 -35.99
CA ALA A 785 -2.81 -15.24 -34.54
C ALA A 785 -3.16 -16.62 -33.99
N ASP A 786 -2.48 -17.02 -32.92
CA ASP A 786 -2.62 -18.34 -32.31
C ASP A 786 -3.86 -18.38 -31.42
N LEU A 787 -4.89 -19.12 -31.84
CA LEU A 787 -6.10 -19.34 -31.05
C LEU A 787 -6.14 -20.75 -30.42
N THR A 788 -5.07 -21.54 -30.50
CA THR A 788 -5.12 -22.96 -30.12
C THR A 788 -5.35 -23.22 -28.63
N GLY A 789 -5.01 -22.26 -27.76
CA GLY A 789 -5.29 -22.27 -26.33
C GLY A 789 -6.68 -21.73 -25.92
N TYR A 790 -7.52 -21.36 -26.87
CA TYR A 790 -8.83 -20.73 -26.65
C TYR A 790 -9.96 -21.57 -27.27
N SER A 791 -11.15 -21.54 -26.67
CA SER A 791 -12.35 -22.17 -27.23
C SER A 791 -13.64 -21.66 -26.55
N GLY A 792 -14.79 -21.93 -27.18
CA GLY A 792 -16.09 -21.48 -26.72
C GLY A 792 -16.45 -20.06 -27.21
N PRO A 793 -17.54 -19.46 -26.69
CA PRO A 793 -18.01 -18.14 -27.14
C PRO A 793 -16.95 -17.05 -26.98
N ALA A 794 -16.60 -16.40 -28.09
CA ALA A 794 -15.50 -15.46 -28.18
C ALA A 794 -15.82 -14.22 -29.03
N GLN A 795 -15.10 -13.13 -28.78
CA GLN A 795 -15.00 -11.97 -29.67
C GLN A 795 -13.53 -11.64 -29.94
N ILE A 796 -13.24 -11.19 -31.15
CA ILE A 796 -11.95 -10.62 -31.55
C ILE A 796 -12.10 -9.10 -31.66
N ARG A 797 -11.08 -8.33 -31.26
CA ARG A 797 -11.01 -6.90 -31.61
C ARG A 797 -9.64 -6.46 -32.11
N PHE A 798 -9.66 -5.48 -33.01
CA PHE A 798 -8.49 -4.76 -33.50
C PHE A 798 -8.48 -3.39 -32.82
N ARG A 799 -7.54 -3.17 -31.89
CA ARG A 799 -7.44 -1.93 -31.11
C ARG A 799 -6.26 -1.11 -31.59
N PHE A 800 -6.46 0.19 -31.83
CA PHE A 800 -5.43 1.14 -32.23
C PHE A 800 -5.39 2.30 -31.23
N SER A 801 -4.19 2.77 -30.86
CA SER A 801 -4.02 3.95 -30.02
C SER A 801 -2.88 4.85 -30.50
N SER A 802 -3.06 6.16 -30.29
CA SER A 802 -2.09 7.22 -30.63
C SER A 802 -1.83 8.20 -29.48
N ASP A 803 -0.71 8.91 -29.54
CA ASP A 803 -0.29 9.90 -28.54
C ASP A 803 -0.86 11.32 -28.77
N ASP A 804 -0.38 12.28 -27.96
CA ASP A 804 -0.61 13.71 -28.14
C ASP A 804 0.72 14.39 -28.51
N ASP A 805 0.89 14.70 -29.81
CA ASP A 805 2.16 15.06 -30.48
C ASP A 805 2.82 16.39 -30.06
N ARG A 806 2.51 16.90 -28.87
CA ARG A 806 3.08 18.12 -28.26
C ARG A 806 4.61 18.11 -28.16
N PHE A 807 5.23 16.93 -28.24
CA PHE A 807 6.68 16.73 -28.21
C PHE A 807 7.30 16.42 -29.59
N ALA A 808 6.81 17.05 -30.66
CA ALA A 808 7.68 17.31 -31.82
C ALA A 808 8.93 18.12 -31.36
N PRO A 809 10.15 17.55 -31.34
CA PRO A 809 11.29 18.21 -30.73
C PRO A 809 11.72 19.41 -31.57
N VAL A 810 11.92 20.56 -30.91
CA VAL A 810 12.17 21.89 -31.52
C VAL A 810 13.54 22.00 -32.25
N PHE A 811 14.20 20.87 -32.51
CA PHE A 811 15.53 20.74 -33.10
C PHE A 811 15.56 19.99 -34.45
N SER A 812 14.49 20.10 -35.25
CA SER A 812 14.43 19.54 -36.61
C SER A 812 13.97 20.55 -37.67
N GLY A 813 14.54 21.77 -37.62
CA GLY A 813 14.30 22.81 -38.63
C GLY A 813 14.76 22.41 -40.04
N GLY A 814 13.87 21.77 -40.81
CA GLY A 814 14.10 21.42 -42.22
C GLY A 814 13.47 20.12 -42.74
N SER A 815 12.76 19.33 -41.92
CA SER A 815 12.06 18.13 -42.39
C SER A 815 10.54 18.30 -42.44
N LEU A 816 9.88 17.58 -43.35
CA LEU A 816 8.42 17.58 -43.51
C LEU A 816 7.77 16.89 -42.30
N ALA A 817 6.70 17.48 -41.75
CA ALA A 817 5.85 16.79 -40.79
C ALA A 817 5.25 15.54 -41.46
N ARG A 818 5.63 14.36 -40.98
CA ARG A 818 5.22 13.08 -41.55
C ARG A 818 3.83 12.74 -41.03
N THR A 819 2.87 12.67 -41.94
CA THR A 819 1.49 12.26 -41.65
C THR A 819 1.30 10.79 -41.98
N TYR A 820 0.56 10.09 -41.13
CA TYR A 820 0.47 8.64 -41.09
C TYR A 820 -0.99 8.21 -41.34
N GLU A 821 -1.23 7.31 -42.30
CA GLU A 821 -2.60 7.02 -42.77
C GLU A 821 -3.48 6.19 -41.81
N GLY A 822 -2.91 5.57 -40.76
CA GLY A 822 -3.62 4.73 -39.80
C GLY A 822 -3.60 3.24 -40.15
N TRP A 823 -4.47 2.45 -39.51
CA TRP A 823 -4.50 0.99 -39.67
C TRP A 823 -5.70 0.53 -40.49
N TYR A 824 -5.43 -0.31 -41.49
CA TYR A 824 -6.41 -1.00 -42.31
C TYR A 824 -6.35 -2.51 -42.01
N VAL A 825 -7.53 -3.12 -41.84
CA VAL A 825 -7.75 -4.54 -41.53
C VAL A 825 -8.76 -5.11 -42.52
N ASP A 826 -8.43 -6.28 -43.08
CA ASP A 826 -9.13 -6.87 -44.22
C ASP A 826 -9.05 -8.41 -44.22
N ASP A 827 -9.86 -9.08 -45.05
CA ASP A 827 -9.83 -10.54 -45.27
C ASP A 827 -9.81 -11.35 -43.94
N VAL A 828 -10.67 -10.99 -42.98
CA VAL A 828 -10.67 -11.57 -41.63
C VAL A 828 -11.33 -12.95 -41.63
N LEU A 829 -10.63 -13.96 -41.12
CA LEU A 829 -11.10 -15.35 -41.04
C LEU A 829 -10.59 -16.05 -39.78
N VAL A 830 -11.49 -16.66 -39.01
CA VAL A 830 -11.17 -17.68 -38.00
C VAL A 830 -11.50 -19.06 -38.58
N GLY A 831 -10.63 -20.02 -38.35
CA GLY A 831 -10.83 -21.42 -38.70
C GLY A 831 -9.67 -22.30 -38.24
N PRO A 832 -9.65 -23.60 -38.58
CA PRO A 832 -8.62 -24.54 -38.14
C PRO A 832 -7.20 -24.05 -38.45
N ARG A 833 -6.25 -24.26 -37.53
CA ARG A 833 -4.85 -23.85 -37.74
C ARG A 833 -4.20 -24.66 -38.87
N VAL A 834 -3.63 -23.97 -39.86
CA VAL A 834 -2.98 -24.58 -41.03
C VAL A 834 -1.51 -24.17 -41.04
N ASP A 835 -0.66 -25.15 -40.75
CA ASP A 835 0.76 -25.03 -40.34
C ASP A 835 0.98 -24.24 -39.03
N PRO A 836 1.82 -24.72 -38.09
CA PRO A 836 2.10 -24.05 -36.80
C PRO A 836 3.13 -22.92 -36.93
N GLY A 837 3.06 -22.15 -38.01
CA GLY A 837 4.07 -21.15 -38.37
C GLY A 837 5.44 -21.74 -38.78
N PRO A 838 6.42 -20.88 -39.14
CA PRO A 838 7.77 -21.31 -39.47
C PRO A 838 8.55 -21.77 -38.23
N THR A 839 9.41 -22.79 -38.40
CA THR A 839 10.28 -23.30 -37.33
C THR A 839 11.08 -22.17 -36.65
N PRO A 840 11.15 -22.11 -35.29
CA PRO A 840 11.82 -21.05 -34.55
C PRO A 840 13.23 -20.73 -35.08
N ARG A 841 13.44 -19.48 -35.48
CA ARG A 841 14.68 -19.02 -36.12
C ARG A 841 15.67 -18.46 -35.10
N PRO A 842 16.99 -18.69 -35.26
CA PRO A 842 17.99 -18.15 -34.35
C PRO A 842 18.12 -16.62 -34.50
N LEU A 843 17.79 -15.90 -33.43
CA LEU A 843 18.05 -14.46 -33.33
C LEU A 843 19.56 -14.20 -33.50
N SER A 844 19.93 -13.36 -34.47
CA SER A 844 21.33 -13.07 -34.81
C SER A 844 21.63 -11.59 -34.63
N LEU A 845 22.15 -11.23 -33.45
CA LEU A 845 22.56 -9.86 -33.14
C LEU A 845 23.97 -9.58 -33.70
N ARG A 846 24.15 -8.46 -34.41
CA ARG A 846 25.46 -7.92 -34.78
C ARG A 846 25.74 -6.65 -34.00
N ALA A 847 26.70 -6.70 -33.08
CA ALA A 847 27.27 -5.49 -32.49
C ALA A 847 28.01 -4.70 -33.58
N GLY A 848 27.69 -3.42 -33.72
CA GLY A 848 28.52 -2.50 -34.50
C GLY A 848 29.85 -2.20 -33.79
N PRO A 849 30.89 -1.74 -34.51
CA PRO A 849 32.14 -1.34 -33.87
C PRO A 849 31.91 -0.16 -32.94
N ASN A 850 32.22 -0.34 -31.64
CA ASN A 850 32.11 0.70 -30.63
C ASN A 850 32.99 1.92 -31.00
N PRO A 851 32.44 3.14 -31.13
CA PRO A 851 33.23 4.34 -31.44
C PRO A 851 34.18 4.76 -30.30
N PHE A 852 33.96 4.30 -29.07
CA PHE A 852 34.76 4.63 -27.89
C PHE A 852 35.80 3.55 -27.55
N ARG A 853 36.96 3.58 -28.22
CA ARG A 853 38.15 2.88 -27.71
C ARG A 853 38.70 3.59 -26.47
N VAL A 854 38.56 2.98 -25.30
CA VAL A 854 39.23 3.40 -24.07
C VAL A 854 40.02 2.21 -23.51
N ASN A 855 41.31 2.39 -23.19
CA ASN A 855 42.25 1.30 -22.86
C ASN A 855 42.12 0.76 -21.42
N ARG A 856 40.89 0.55 -20.93
CA ARG A 856 40.61 -0.15 -19.66
C ARG A 856 39.43 -1.09 -19.87
N GLY A 857 39.59 -2.36 -19.49
CA GLY A 857 38.58 -3.39 -19.76
C GLY A 857 37.26 -3.08 -19.06
N PHE A 858 36.18 -3.03 -19.83
CA PHE A 858 34.83 -2.84 -19.32
C PHE A 858 34.09 -4.18 -19.40
N ALA A 859 33.60 -4.69 -18.27
CA ALA A 859 32.75 -5.86 -18.25
C ALA A 859 31.31 -5.41 -18.55
N ALA A 860 30.86 -5.60 -19.79
CA ALA A 860 29.49 -5.31 -20.20
C ALA A 860 28.64 -6.58 -20.10
N THR A 861 27.83 -6.71 -19.06
CA THR A 861 26.84 -7.79 -18.94
C THR A 861 25.67 -7.51 -19.88
N ILE A 862 25.44 -8.37 -20.87
CA ILE A 862 24.23 -8.35 -21.70
C ILE A 862 23.26 -9.37 -21.12
N THR A 863 22.27 -8.88 -20.37
CA THR A 863 21.20 -9.71 -19.79
C THR A 863 20.07 -9.90 -20.80
N PHE A 864 19.71 -11.15 -21.07
CA PHE A 864 18.52 -11.49 -21.85
C PHE A 864 17.41 -11.92 -20.88
N ARG A 865 16.31 -11.17 -20.82
CA ARG A 865 15.07 -11.58 -20.15
C ARG A 865 14.12 -12.13 -21.23
N PHE A 866 13.57 -13.30 -20.98
CA PHE A 866 12.48 -13.88 -21.77
C PHE A 866 11.25 -13.94 -20.87
N SER A 867 10.10 -13.46 -21.35
CA SER A 867 8.82 -13.51 -20.66
C SER A 867 7.76 -14.09 -21.58
N ALA A 868 6.93 -15.00 -21.06
CA ALA A 868 5.69 -15.38 -21.72
C ALA A 868 4.61 -14.31 -21.47
N PRO A 869 3.58 -14.18 -22.32
CA PRO A 869 2.54 -13.15 -22.18
C PRO A 869 1.70 -13.23 -20.90
N ASP A 870 1.73 -14.37 -20.20
CA ASP A 870 1.03 -14.62 -18.93
C ASP A 870 1.88 -14.35 -17.68
N GLY A 871 3.18 -14.06 -17.83
CA GLY A 871 4.11 -13.84 -16.73
C GLY A 871 4.49 -15.10 -15.93
N LEU A 872 4.08 -16.30 -16.36
CA LEU A 872 4.25 -17.54 -15.60
C LEU A 872 5.57 -18.28 -15.92
N PRO A 873 6.09 -19.13 -15.00
CA PRO A 873 7.30 -19.91 -15.20
C PRO A 873 7.06 -21.16 -16.08
N HIS A 874 7.17 -21.02 -17.40
CA HIS A 874 7.06 -22.13 -18.35
C HIS A 874 8.29 -23.04 -18.36
N THR A 875 8.25 -24.12 -17.58
CA THR A 875 9.38 -25.08 -17.41
C THR A 875 9.80 -25.81 -18.69
N GLU A 876 8.98 -25.80 -19.74
CA GLU A 876 9.30 -26.41 -21.04
C GLU A 876 10.09 -25.48 -21.98
N LEU A 877 10.14 -24.17 -21.71
CA LEU A 877 10.90 -23.20 -22.50
C LEU A 877 12.36 -23.13 -22.04
N SER A 878 13.24 -23.85 -22.76
CA SER A 878 14.68 -23.91 -22.47
C SER A 878 15.51 -23.06 -23.45
N PRO A 879 15.82 -21.78 -23.14
CA PRO A 879 16.57 -20.89 -24.05
C PRO A 879 18.01 -21.35 -24.25
N ARG A 880 18.46 -21.45 -25.51
CA ARG A 880 19.81 -21.91 -25.87
C ARG A 880 20.64 -20.81 -26.52
N VAL A 881 21.47 -20.15 -25.71
CA VAL A 881 22.46 -19.19 -26.21
C VAL A 881 23.65 -19.90 -26.85
N ARG A 882 24.07 -19.44 -28.03
CA ARG A 882 25.38 -19.76 -28.62
C ARG A 882 26.15 -18.49 -28.90
N LEU A 883 27.29 -18.35 -28.23
CA LEU A 883 28.31 -17.37 -28.57
C LEU A 883 29.15 -17.92 -29.74
N TYR A 884 29.43 -17.07 -30.72
CA TYR A 884 30.35 -17.34 -31.81
C TYR A 884 31.46 -16.27 -31.75
N ASP A 885 32.70 -16.72 -31.60
CA ASP A 885 33.89 -15.87 -31.66
C ASP A 885 34.33 -15.67 -33.12
N LEU A 886 34.91 -14.52 -33.46
CA LEU A 886 35.23 -14.10 -34.84
C LEU A 886 36.50 -13.24 -34.95
#